data_AF-A0AAD5ZUB7-F1
#
_entry.id   AF-A0AAD5ZUB7-F1
#
_cell.length_a   1.000
_cell.length_b   1.000
_cell.length_c   1.000
_cell.angle_alpha   90.00
_cell.angle_beta   90.00
_cell.angle_gamma   90.00
#
_symmetry.space_group_name_H-M   'P 1'
#
loop_
_entity.id
_entity.type
_entity.pdbx_description
1 polymer ?
#
loop_
_entity_poly.entity_id
_entity_poly.type
_entity_poly.pdbx_seq_one_letter_code
_entity_poly.pdbx_strand_id
1 'polypeptide(L)'
;MRKALQTSLNLSPWLSFSRSLCASRFAPACLSSQPNPEPDSVRTLSSLFNPKDASEETIVKQLLSNQHDPKAALKYFNSAGFVGIDPTCVMLHILIQSGLNKQASNLLNPSFFSDPGTRPDILVDRVIDASTRFGLNGRIFTYLLRSYVYSGKVKEASEAFIYMSQKGLVVGLHTRNQLLFSLVRLNLFAIAQNLYNGMKSKGLPFNNFTFNVMVKGCLNSKRLDEVDMYLKDMADAGLKLDKRMYGSLIRYACMKRDLPQALRIADEMKEANFVPTQFIYNTLIGTCVKEGEIEKALNLKDEMRSHGIPLNVIGATSLMKGFCLKGQLNSALDLFSTILESGDAPNKVTFSVLIEGCFKLGDSERAHELYLKMKEMGIAPSVFNLNTVMRSLLKVDKFNEAKSLFEEAVQVGIPNVISFDIFLHWLCQKGKIEEANNLWAKMLSCNLKPSVVSYNTLIHGLCKRGNINSAITLYSEMRQKGLTPNAVTYSTLMNYYAKKNEFHKARNLLEEMQLLGVPCNEFIYNTLINGLSISGCMLEAVKMLYEAIRDGFVPSCMTYNSIINGFVKAGNMACAASTFQEMCKRGIAPDIVTYSSFIDGYCKSSCCDLALKFLNEVNRRGLKIDMCTYNMLVVGFCKEGNMEAAAELYHNFKQLGLPASATVYNSLISGYKDLGEMEPALELFDEMSAEGIPCDTALYTTLINGLFKSGDENRALELYNGMNEKGILPDVVTFTVLTHGLCRNGQVEREIAKQVLQEMERFGVKPNVHIYNMLINSYFREGKFQEAFLLHDDMLEKGIIPDEYTYDILVGTKPPVVDKRENQGYGLAA
;
A
#
# COMPACT_ATOMS: atom_id res chain seq x y z
N MET A 1 25.19 34.17 10.53
CA MET A 1 24.62 34.76 11.75
C MET A 1 23.48 35.71 11.37
N ARG A 2 22.27 35.44 11.89
CA ARG A 2 21.04 36.27 11.92
C ARG A 2 20.67 37.11 10.68
N LYS A 3 19.91 36.51 9.77
CA LYS A 3 18.81 37.14 9.02
C LYS A 3 17.79 36.05 8.69
N ALA A 4 16.64 36.08 9.35
CA ALA A 4 15.51 35.21 9.03
C ALA A 4 14.21 35.97 9.26
N LEU A 5 13.33 35.88 8.26
CA LEU A 5 11.88 36.01 8.31
C LEU A 5 11.29 37.42 8.41
N GLN A 6 11.17 38.06 7.24
CA GLN A 6 10.06 38.97 6.96
C GLN A 6 9.54 38.71 5.54
N THR A 7 8.22 38.81 5.39
CA THR A 7 7.40 38.77 4.16
C THR A 7 7.04 37.39 3.58
N SER A 8 5.75 37.01 3.62
CA SER A 8 4.78 37.45 2.61
C SER A 8 3.36 36.85 2.83
N LEU A 9 2.37 37.67 2.43
CA LEU A 9 1.02 37.36 1.89
C LEU A 9 -0.21 37.22 2.82
N ASN A 10 -0.98 38.32 2.85
CA ASN A 10 -2.26 38.49 2.12
C ASN A 10 -3.29 37.35 2.16
N LEU A 11 -4.46 37.61 2.80
CA LEU A 11 -5.76 37.98 2.19
C LEU A 11 -6.95 37.55 3.08
N SER A 12 -7.91 38.46 3.20
CA SER A 12 -9.33 38.27 3.56
C SER A 12 -10.07 37.49 2.45
N PRO A 13 -11.43 37.34 2.34
CA PRO A 13 -12.57 37.80 3.18
C PRO A 13 -13.75 36.80 3.30
N TRP A 14 -14.38 36.59 4.47
CA TRP A 14 -15.77 36.07 4.54
C TRP A 14 -16.46 36.60 5.81
N LEU A 15 -17.10 37.77 5.72
CA LEU A 15 -18.07 38.29 6.69
C LEU A 15 -18.94 39.37 6.01
N SER A 16 -19.77 38.92 5.07
CA SER A 16 -20.98 39.58 4.57
C SER A 16 -21.75 38.46 3.82
N PHE A 17 -23.05 38.24 3.92
CA PHE A 17 -24.17 39.16 3.86
C PHE A 17 -25.44 38.47 4.39
N SER A 18 -26.26 39.21 5.14
CA SER A 18 -27.70 39.45 4.86
C SER A 18 -28.26 40.15 6.10
N ARG A 19 -29.06 41.22 6.05
CA ARG A 19 -29.63 42.12 5.03
C ARG A 19 -30.00 43.37 5.87
N SER A 20 -29.57 44.59 5.54
CA SER A 20 -30.13 45.52 4.54
C SER A 20 -31.64 45.75 4.63
N LEU A 21 -32.02 46.98 5.02
CA LEU A 21 -33.04 47.89 4.47
C LEU A 21 -33.23 48.98 5.54
N CYS A 22 -33.12 50.29 5.33
CA CYS A 22 -33.09 51.09 4.12
C CYS A 22 -32.48 52.47 4.45
N ALA A 23 -31.83 53.06 3.44
CA ALA A 23 -31.73 54.48 3.08
C ALA A 23 -31.59 55.55 4.19
N SER A 24 -30.47 56.26 4.36
CA SER A 24 -29.73 57.18 3.47
C SER A 24 -30.10 58.67 3.67
N ARG A 25 -29.02 59.46 3.77
CA ARG A 25 -28.78 60.86 3.34
C ARG A 25 -29.03 62.04 4.30
N PHE A 26 -28.01 62.91 4.20
CA PHE A 26 -27.86 64.35 4.51
C PHE A 26 -27.43 64.80 5.92
N ALA A 27 -26.33 65.55 5.92
CA ALA A 27 -25.89 66.48 6.95
C ALA A 27 -26.57 67.87 6.75
N PRO A 28 -26.16 68.95 7.44
CA PRO A 28 -26.70 69.48 8.69
C PRO A 28 -27.35 70.88 8.54
N ALA A 29 -28.24 71.32 9.45
CA ALA A 29 -28.53 72.75 9.66
C ALA A 29 -29.28 73.06 10.98
N CYS A 30 -28.64 73.93 11.77
CA CYS A 30 -29.12 75.11 12.51
C CYS A 30 -30.59 75.32 12.95
N LEU A 31 -30.65 75.94 14.16
CA LEU A 31 -31.54 77.01 14.65
C LEU A 31 -32.74 76.69 15.58
N SER A 32 -32.53 77.13 16.83
CA SER A 32 -33.41 77.92 17.72
C SER A 32 -34.85 77.47 18.00
N SER A 33 -35.19 77.28 19.28
CA SER A 33 -35.87 78.29 20.12
C SER A 33 -36.43 77.67 21.42
N GLN A 34 -36.39 78.46 22.49
CA GLN A 34 -36.89 78.24 23.86
C GLN A 34 -38.44 78.20 23.94
N PRO A 35 -39.13 77.87 25.08
CA PRO A 35 -38.78 78.23 26.47
C PRO A 35 -39.09 77.25 27.64
N ASN A 36 -38.50 77.63 28.77
CA ASN A 36 -38.65 77.27 30.20
C ASN A 36 -40.09 76.95 30.70
N PRO A 37 -40.25 76.24 31.84
CA PRO A 37 -40.12 76.86 33.18
C PRO A 37 -39.31 76.06 34.22
N GLU A 38 -38.66 76.82 35.11
CA GLU A 38 -38.13 76.38 36.40
C GLU A 38 -39.27 75.90 37.34
N PRO A 39 -38.93 75.24 38.44
CA PRO A 39 -38.89 76.02 39.67
C PRO A 39 -37.63 75.82 40.52
N ASP A 40 -37.04 76.96 40.88
CA ASP A 40 -36.61 77.38 42.21
C ASP A 40 -35.90 76.39 43.15
N SER A 41 -34.61 76.66 43.23
CA SER A 41 -33.87 76.94 44.46
C SER A 41 -33.79 75.84 45.53
N VAL A 42 -32.57 75.35 45.80
CA VAL A 42 -31.81 75.74 46.98
C VAL A 42 -30.35 75.23 46.82
N ARG A 43 -29.42 76.20 46.88
CA ARG A 43 -27.97 76.09 47.11
C ARG A 43 -27.10 75.59 45.97
N THR A 44 -26.81 76.54 45.08
CA THR A 44 -25.46 76.83 44.60
C THR A 44 -24.39 76.68 45.69
N LEU A 45 -23.58 75.62 45.58
CA LEU A 45 -22.17 75.63 45.95
C LEU A 45 -21.38 75.25 44.69
N SER A 46 -21.29 76.21 43.77
CA SER A 46 -20.40 76.14 42.61
C SER A 46 -19.34 77.22 42.75
N SER A 47 -18.32 76.95 43.56
CA SER A 47 -16.98 77.50 43.40
C SER A 47 -16.07 76.86 44.43
N LEU A 48 -14.81 76.65 44.06
CA LEU A 48 -13.77 75.94 44.80
C LEU A 48 -13.82 74.41 44.62
N PHE A 49 -13.49 73.93 43.43
CA PHE A 49 -12.49 72.87 43.22
C PHE A 49 -12.43 72.60 41.72
N ASN A 50 -11.27 72.90 41.11
CA ASN A 50 -10.99 72.44 39.76
C ASN A 50 -10.94 70.90 39.82
N PRO A 51 -11.80 70.15 39.10
CA PRO A 51 -11.86 68.68 39.21
C PRO A 51 -10.52 67.99 38.89
N LYS A 52 -9.62 68.69 38.21
CA LYS A 52 -8.30 68.21 37.79
C LYS A 52 -7.25 68.16 38.92
N ASP A 53 -7.46 68.92 40.01
CA ASP A 53 -6.49 69.07 41.10
C ASP A 53 -7.00 68.50 42.44
N ALA A 54 -8.15 67.80 42.43
CA ALA A 54 -8.76 67.22 43.62
C ALA A 54 -8.14 65.86 43.98
N SER A 55 -7.86 65.63 45.27
CA SER A 55 -7.42 64.31 45.76
C SER A 55 -8.49 63.24 45.52
N GLU A 56 -8.08 61.98 45.34
CA GLU A 56 -9.00 60.85 45.12
C GLU A 56 -10.12 60.78 46.18
N GLU A 57 -9.81 61.07 47.44
CA GLU A 57 -10.80 61.11 48.54
C GLU A 57 -11.86 62.22 48.37
N THR A 58 -11.47 63.38 47.84
CA THR A 58 -12.39 64.51 47.62
C THR A 58 -13.36 64.18 46.48
N ILE A 59 -12.85 63.52 45.43
CA ILE A 59 -13.66 63.05 44.31
C ILE A 59 -14.63 61.95 44.78
N VAL A 60 -14.16 60.99 45.57
CA VAL A 60 -15.02 59.93 46.16
C VAL A 60 -16.13 60.51 47.02
N LYS A 61 -15.83 61.46 47.92
CA LYS A 61 -16.85 62.12 48.77
C LYS A 61 -17.92 62.82 47.94
N GLN A 62 -17.53 63.45 46.83
CA GLN A 62 -18.46 64.15 45.95
C GLN A 62 -19.26 63.22 45.03
N LEU A 63 -18.73 62.05 44.69
CA LEU A 63 -19.49 61.01 44.01
C LEU A 63 -20.55 60.39 44.94
N LEU A 64 -20.19 60.14 46.20
CA LEU A 64 -21.11 59.60 47.20
C LEU A 64 -22.21 60.60 47.57
N SER A 65 -21.93 61.90 47.64
CA SER A 65 -22.95 62.93 47.87
C SER A 65 -23.97 63.02 46.71
N ASN A 66 -23.57 62.65 45.49
CA ASN A 66 -24.43 62.60 44.31
C ASN A 66 -24.98 61.19 43.99
N GLN A 67 -24.96 60.25 44.94
CA GLN A 67 -25.40 58.86 44.72
C GLN A 67 -26.85 58.72 44.22
N HIS A 68 -27.70 59.73 44.46
CA HIS A 68 -29.11 59.75 44.05
C HIS A 68 -29.33 60.36 42.65
N ASP A 69 -28.32 60.97 42.03
CA ASP A 69 -28.33 61.41 40.63
C ASP A 69 -27.12 60.83 39.86
N PRO A 70 -27.27 59.62 39.30
CA PRO A 70 -26.17 58.90 38.65
C PRO A 70 -25.68 59.57 37.35
N LYS A 71 -26.49 60.42 36.71
CA LYS A 71 -26.08 61.12 35.47
C LYS A 71 -25.23 62.35 35.79
N ALA A 72 -25.56 63.08 36.85
CA ALA A 72 -24.74 64.19 37.35
C ALA A 72 -23.40 63.68 37.89
N ALA A 73 -23.41 62.58 38.65
CA ALA A 73 -22.20 61.91 39.13
C ALA A 73 -21.27 61.47 37.98
N LEU A 74 -21.83 60.90 36.89
CA LEU A 74 -21.07 60.48 35.72
C LEU A 74 -20.47 61.67 34.96
N LYS A 75 -21.21 62.78 34.85
CA LYS A 75 -20.72 64.02 34.22
C LYS A 75 -19.57 64.63 35.03
N TYR A 76 -19.69 64.63 36.36
CA TYR A 76 -18.63 65.06 37.27
C TYR A 76 -17.39 64.17 37.16
N PHE A 77 -17.57 62.84 37.19
CA PHE A 77 -16.49 61.86 37.00
C PHE A 77 -15.74 62.07 35.68
N ASN A 78 -16.46 62.21 34.57
CA ASN A 78 -15.84 62.46 33.26
C ASN A 78 -15.15 63.83 33.16
N SER A 79 -15.61 64.83 33.92
CA SER A 79 -14.98 66.16 33.97
C SER A 79 -13.69 66.19 34.80
N ALA A 80 -13.48 65.22 35.69
CA ALA A 80 -12.31 65.09 36.55
C ALA A 80 -11.06 64.48 35.85
N GLY A 81 -11.18 63.95 34.63
CA GLY A 81 -10.04 63.41 33.87
C GLY A 81 -9.69 61.96 34.24
N PHE A 82 -8.40 61.57 34.20
CA PHE A 82 -7.98 60.22 34.60
C PHE A 82 -8.07 60.09 36.12
N VAL A 83 -9.11 59.39 36.57
CA VAL A 83 -9.42 59.25 37.99
C VAL A 83 -8.95 57.88 38.47
N GLY A 84 -8.27 57.82 39.62
CA GLY A 84 -7.72 56.59 40.19
C GLY A 84 -8.73 55.46 40.41
N ILE A 85 -8.23 54.36 40.96
CA ILE A 85 -8.99 53.10 41.08
C ILE A 85 -10.21 53.27 42.00
N ASP A 86 -10.08 53.99 43.11
CA ASP A 86 -11.15 54.11 44.11
C ASP A 86 -12.35 54.95 43.62
N PRO A 87 -12.16 56.14 43.03
CA PRO A 87 -13.24 56.89 42.37
C PRO A 87 -13.93 56.10 41.25
N THR A 88 -13.18 55.31 40.48
CA THR A 88 -13.73 54.46 39.40
C THR A 88 -14.61 53.35 39.97
N CYS A 89 -14.22 52.74 41.09
CA CYS A 89 -15.02 51.73 41.79
C CYS A 89 -16.32 52.30 42.36
N VAL A 90 -16.26 53.50 42.95
CA VAL A 90 -17.44 54.20 43.49
C VAL A 90 -18.40 54.61 42.37
N MET A 91 -17.88 55.14 41.26
CA MET A 91 -18.70 55.48 40.09
C MET A 91 -19.36 54.24 39.46
N LEU A 92 -18.63 53.13 39.35
CA LEU A 92 -19.16 51.85 38.88
C LEU A 92 -20.31 51.37 39.76
N HIS A 93 -20.21 51.51 41.08
CA HIS A 93 -21.27 51.13 42.01
C HIS A 93 -22.54 51.97 41.85
N ILE A 94 -22.40 53.30 41.77
CA ILE A 94 -23.55 54.22 41.57
C ILE A 94 -24.29 53.87 40.27
N LEU A 95 -23.56 53.55 39.20
CA LEU A 95 -24.17 53.14 37.92
C LEU A 95 -24.82 51.76 37.97
N ILE A 96 -24.21 50.80 38.68
CA ILE A 96 -24.77 49.43 38.83
C ILE A 96 -26.03 49.45 39.70
N GLN A 97 -26.04 50.21 40.79
CA GLN A 97 -27.20 50.36 41.67
C GLN A 97 -28.36 51.05 40.97
N SER A 98 -28.07 52.00 40.08
CA SER A 98 -29.05 52.75 39.29
C SER A 98 -29.50 52.06 38.00
N GLY A 99 -29.03 50.84 37.71
CA GLY A 99 -29.42 50.06 36.52
C GLY A 99 -28.80 50.52 35.19
N LEU A 100 -27.84 51.46 35.20
CA LEU A 100 -27.21 52.06 34.02
C LEU A 100 -26.03 51.21 33.48
N ASN A 101 -26.33 49.95 33.16
CA ASN A 101 -25.34 48.91 32.80
C ASN A 101 -24.46 49.26 31.58
N LYS A 102 -24.99 49.96 30.58
CA LYS A 102 -24.24 50.35 29.38
C LYS A 102 -23.16 51.39 29.70
N GLN A 103 -23.44 52.31 30.61
CA GLN A 103 -22.50 53.34 31.05
C GLN A 103 -21.44 52.73 31.98
N ALA A 104 -21.83 51.80 32.86
CA ALA A 104 -20.88 51.05 33.68
C ALA A 104 -19.90 50.21 32.85
N SER A 105 -20.37 49.59 31.76
CA SER A 105 -19.50 48.87 30.83
C SER A 105 -18.52 49.78 30.08
N ASN A 106 -18.90 51.02 29.78
CA ASN A 106 -18.05 51.97 29.06
C ASN A 106 -16.95 52.57 29.94
N LEU A 107 -17.13 52.60 31.26
CA LEU A 107 -16.08 53.04 32.20
C LEU A 107 -14.90 52.06 32.23
N LEU A 108 -15.17 50.77 32.08
CA LEU A 108 -14.14 49.72 32.01
C LEU A 108 -13.71 49.48 30.55
N ASN A 109 -13.22 50.52 29.88
CA ASN A 109 -12.74 50.47 28.49
C ASN A 109 -11.30 49.88 28.43
N PRO A 110 -10.79 49.38 27.28
CA PRO A 110 -9.45 48.78 27.18
C PRO A 110 -8.31 49.67 27.68
N SER A 111 -8.47 51.00 27.61
CA SER A 111 -7.53 51.99 28.14
C SER A 111 -7.36 51.90 29.67
N PHE A 112 -8.40 51.50 30.40
CA PHE A 112 -8.36 51.31 31.85
C PHE A 112 -7.39 50.19 32.25
N PHE A 113 -7.23 49.17 31.41
CA PHE A 113 -6.37 48.01 31.69
C PHE A 113 -4.94 48.16 31.14
N SER A 114 -4.58 49.30 30.54
CA SER A 114 -3.26 49.51 29.93
C SER A 114 -2.20 50.04 30.90
N ASP A 115 -2.58 50.41 32.12
CA ASP A 115 -1.70 50.97 33.15
C ASP A 115 -1.01 49.85 33.98
N PRO A 116 0.32 49.87 34.24
CA PRO A 116 1.01 48.89 35.09
C PRO A 116 0.44 48.67 36.50
N GLY A 117 -0.40 49.58 37.03
CA GLY A 117 -1.15 49.40 38.29
C GLY A 117 -2.33 48.41 38.23
N THR A 118 -2.61 47.81 37.07
CA THR A 118 -3.81 47.00 36.77
C THR A 118 -3.58 45.49 36.86
N ARG A 119 -2.58 45.05 37.64
CA ARG A 119 -2.42 43.62 37.91
C ARG A 119 -3.69 43.06 38.55
N PRO A 120 -4.16 41.87 38.13
CA PRO A 120 -5.42 41.28 38.59
C PRO A 120 -5.57 41.17 40.11
N ASP A 121 -4.48 40.87 40.82
CA ASP A 121 -4.41 40.76 42.28
C ASP A 121 -4.64 42.12 42.98
N ILE A 122 -3.88 43.14 42.57
CA ILE A 122 -3.94 44.50 43.14
C ILE A 122 -5.31 45.13 42.86
N LEU A 123 -5.84 44.97 41.65
CA LEU A 123 -7.13 45.55 41.29
C LEU A 123 -8.26 44.90 42.08
N VAL A 124 -8.22 43.58 42.29
CA VAL A 124 -9.22 42.89 43.11
C VAL A 124 -9.15 43.31 44.57
N ASP A 125 -7.95 43.43 45.17
CA ASP A 125 -7.82 43.91 46.56
C ASP A 125 -8.34 45.35 46.73
N ARG A 126 -8.07 46.25 45.78
CA ARG A 126 -8.60 47.62 45.82
C ARG A 126 -10.12 47.66 45.66
N VAL A 127 -10.68 46.81 44.79
CA VAL A 127 -12.14 46.69 44.65
C VAL A 127 -12.76 46.11 45.92
N ILE A 128 -12.09 45.17 46.60
CA ILE A 128 -12.53 44.65 47.90
C ILE A 128 -12.49 45.76 48.96
N ASP A 129 -11.38 46.49 49.09
CA ASP A 129 -11.24 47.58 50.06
C ASP A 129 -12.30 48.67 49.83
N ALA A 130 -12.46 49.12 48.58
CA ALA A 130 -13.54 50.02 48.20
C ALA A 130 -14.93 49.42 48.50
N SER A 131 -15.13 48.12 48.28
CA SER A 131 -16.41 47.45 48.61
C SER A 131 -16.72 47.49 50.10
N THR A 132 -15.70 47.33 50.95
CA THR A 132 -15.85 47.39 52.41
C THR A 132 -16.03 48.82 52.93
N ARG A 133 -15.31 49.78 52.37
CA ARG A 133 -15.39 51.20 52.77
C ARG A 133 -16.70 51.86 52.37
N PHE A 134 -17.29 51.43 51.25
CA PHE A 134 -18.43 52.12 50.63
C PHE A 134 -19.68 51.24 50.46
N GLY A 135 -19.70 50.01 51.00
CA GLY A 135 -20.86 49.12 50.97
C GLY A 135 -21.23 48.62 49.56
N LEU A 136 -20.24 48.40 48.70
CA LEU A 136 -20.49 48.12 47.27
C LEU A 136 -21.08 46.71 47.06
N ASN A 137 -22.03 46.60 46.12
CA ASN A 137 -22.68 45.33 45.76
C ASN A 137 -21.69 44.35 45.07
N GLY A 138 -21.69 43.08 45.48
CA GLY A 138 -20.88 42.00 44.90
C GLY A 138 -21.06 41.77 43.38
N ARG A 139 -22.08 42.38 42.75
CA ARG A 139 -22.22 42.44 41.28
C ARG A 139 -21.03 43.11 40.59
N ILE A 140 -20.28 44.01 41.24
CA ILE A 140 -19.14 44.71 40.63
C ILE A 140 -18.04 43.74 40.14
N PHE A 141 -17.76 42.68 40.90
CA PHE A 141 -16.80 41.63 40.52
C PHE A 141 -17.24 40.87 39.25
N THR A 142 -18.56 40.76 39.03
CA THR A 142 -19.14 40.14 37.83
C THR A 142 -18.93 41.02 36.59
N TYR A 143 -19.05 42.35 36.72
CA TYR A 143 -18.79 43.29 35.62
C TYR A 143 -17.29 43.43 35.32
N LEU A 144 -16.45 43.41 36.36
CA LEU A 144 -14.99 43.44 36.20
C LEU A 144 -14.50 42.28 35.33
N LEU A 145 -14.89 41.04 35.66
CA LEU A 145 -14.53 39.86 34.87
C LEU A 145 -15.11 39.90 33.45
N ARG A 146 -16.35 40.37 33.28
CA ARG A 146 -16.95 40.53 31.95
C ARG A 146 -16.18 41.56 31.10
N SER A 147 -15.72 42.65 31.70
CA SER A 147 -14.95 43.67 31.01
C SER A 147 -13.56 43.16 30.59
N TYR A 148 -12.86 42.40 31.46
CA TYR A 148 -11.62 41.74 31.07
C TYR A 148 -11.83 40.81 29.86
N VAL A 149 -12.89 39.99 29.88
CA VAL A 149 -13.24 39.09 28.76
C VAL A 149 -13.59 39.87 27.49
N TYR A 150 -14.36 40.97 27.60
CA TYR A 150 -14.72 41.82 26.45
C TYR A 150 -13.50 42.54 25.85
N SER A 151 -12.53 42.89 26.70
CA SER A 151 -11.28 43.53 26.30
C SER A 151 -10.24 42.54 25.75
N GLY A 152 -10.56 41.24 25.64
CA GLY A 152 -9.66 40.20 25.13
C GLY A 152 -8.56 39.75 26.10
N LYS A 153 -8.52 40.29 27.32
CA LYS A 153 -7.56 39.98 28.39
C LYS A 153 -8.01 38.78 29.23
N VAL A 154 -8.16 37.63 28.57
CA VAL A 154 -8.81 36.43 29.16
C VAL A 154 -7.90 35.74 30.19
N LYS A 155 -6.57 35.86 30.10
CA LYS A 155 -5.64 35.29 31.09
C LYS A 155 -5.69 36.07 32.40
N GLU A 156 -5.66 37.39 32.31
CA GLU A 156 -5.79 38.32 33.42
C GLU A 156 -7.15 38.17 34.10
N ALA A 157 -8.22 37.93 33.32
CA ALA A 157 -9.54 37.58 33.85
C ALA A 157 -9.50 36.29 34.69
N SER A 158 -8.75 35.27 34.25
CA SER A 158 -8.61 34.01 34.95
C SER A 158 -7.83 34.15 36.26
N GLU A 159 -6.77 34.94 36.26
CA GLU A 159 -5.99 35.28 37.46
C GLU A 159 -6.84 36.07 38.47
N ALA A 160 -7.59 37.09 38.00
CA ALA A 160 -8.52 37.86 38.82
C ALA A 160 -9.56 36.94 39.47
N PHE A 161 -10.13 36.00 38.72
CA PHE A 161 -11.11 35.06 39.26
C PHE A 161 -10.50 34.10 40.30
N ILE A 162 -9.31 33.55 40.05
CA ILE A 162 -8.62 32.67 41.00
C ILE A 162 -8.38 33.42 42.32
N TYR A 163 -7.92 34.67 42.24
CA TYR A 163 -7.67 35.51 43.41
C TYR A 163 -8.95 35.90 44.15
N MET A 164 -10.01 36.34 43.43
CA MET A 164 -11.34 36.58 44.01
C MET A 164 -11.87 35.34 44.74
N SER A 165 -11.67 34.16 44.15
CA SER A 165 -12.08 32.90 44.73
C SER A 165 -11.29 32.60 46.01
N GLN A 166 -9.96 32.82 46.05
CA GLN A 166 -9.14 32.65 47.27
C GLN A 166 -9.63 33.54 48.42
N LYS A 167 -10.14 34.74 48.12
CA LYS A 167 -10.74 35.67 49.10
C LYS A 167 -12.18 35.32 49.49
N GLY A 168 -12.74 34.21 48.98
CA GLY A 168 -14.10 33.76 49.32
C GLY A 168 -15.24 34.45 48.56
N LEU A 169 -14.95 35.21 47.49
CA LEU A 169 -15.98 35.90 46.72
C LEU A 169 -16.69 34.95 45.73
N VAL A 170 -18.03 34.95 45.73
CA VAL A 170 -18.83 34.13 44.83
C VAL A 170 -19.25 34.93 43.60
N VAL A 171 -18.62 34.64 42.46
CA VAL A 171 -19.01 35.21 41.16
C VAL A 171 -20.17 34.41 40.57
N GLY A 172 -21.13 35.09 39.93
CA GLY A 172 -22.29 34.45 39.30
C GLY A 172 -21.91 33.41 38.23
N LEU A 173 -22.70 32.32 38.16
CA LEU A 173 -22.49 31.16 37.26
C LEU A 173 -22.31 31.56 35.78
N HIS A 174 -23.11 32.50 35.30
CA HIS A 174 -23.05 32.94 33.90
C HIS A 174 -21.66 33.51 33.54
N THR A 175 -21.07 34.32 34.41
CA THR A 175 -19.76 34.97 34.13
C THR A 175 -18.62 33.96 34.21
N ARG A 176 -18.68 33.01 35.15
CA ARG A 176 -17.75 31.87 35.22
C ARG A 176 -17.78 31.05 33.93
N ASN A 177 -18.97 30.76 33.43
CA ASN A 177 -19.16 30.01 32.18
C ASN A 177 -18.68 30.75 30.94
N GLN A 178 -18.88 32.08 30.86
CA GLN A 178 -18.35 32.89 29.77
C GLN A 178 -16.82 32.93 29.77
N LEU A 179 -16.20 33.00 30.95
CA LEU A 179 -14.74 32.93 31.09
C LEU A 179 -14.20 31.57 30.63
N LEU A 180 -14.78 30.45 31.09
CA LEU A 180 -14.42 29.11 30.62
C LEU A 180 -14.57 28.97 29.10
N PHE A 181 -15.70 29.43 28.55
CA PHE A 181 -15.96 29.38 27.12
C PHE A 181 -14.91 30.16 26.31
N SER A 182 -14.52 31.33 26.81
CA SER A 182 -13.52 32.19 26.17
C SER A 182 -12.13 31.55 26.21
N LEU A 183 -11.74 30.92 27.33
CA LEU A 183 -10.48 30.18 27.46
C LEU A 183 -10.41 29.00 26.49
N VAL A 184 -11.48 28.20 26.39
CA VAL A 184 -11.56 27.07 25.45
C VAL A 184 -11.51 27.55 24.00
N ARG A 185 -12.20 28.65 23.66
CA ARG A 185 -12.18 29.25 22.31
C ARG A 185 -10.78 29.72 21.88
N LEU A 186 -9.97 30.19 22.82
CA LEU A 186 -8.58 30.62 22.58
C LEU A 186 -7.55 29.48 22.66
N ASN A 187 -8.00 28.21 22.71
CA ASN A 187 -7.16 27.02 22.88
C ASN A 187 -6.31 27.02 24.18
N LEU A 188 -6.72 27.75 25.22
CA LEU A 188 -6.06 27.81 26.53
C LEU A 188 -6.66 26.79 27.50
N PHE A 189 -6.72 25.52 27.09
CA PHE A 189 -7.48 24.49 27.81
C PHE A 189 -6.91 24.17 29.21
N ALA A 190 -5.59 24.18 29.40
CA ALA A 190 -4.98 23.94 30.70
C ALA A 190 -5.41 24.97 31.77
N ILE A 191 -5.55 26.23 31.38
CA ILE A 191 -6.03 27.30 32.26
C ILE A 191 -7.51 27.08 32.59
N ALA A 192 -8.34 26.71 31.60
CA ALA A 192 -9.74 26.39 31.81
C ALA A 192 -9.93 25.20 32.78
N GLN A 193 -9.07 24.19 32.68
CA GLN A 193 -9.08 23.03 33.57
C GLN A 193 -8.71 23.38 35.01
N ASN A 194 -7.65 24.18 35.20
CA ASN A 194 -7.28 24.69 36.54
C ASN A 194 -8.43 25.50 37.16
N LEU A 195 -9.09 26.33 36.36
CA LEU A 195 -10.26 27.10 36.78
C LEU A 195 -11.41 26.17 37.21
N TYR A 196 -11.71 25.15 36.42
CA TYR A 196 -12.75 24.15 36.72
C TYR A 196 -12.47 23.41 38.03
N ASN A 197 -11.25 22.88 38.20
CA ASN A 197 -10.86 22.16 39.40
C ASN A 197 -10.93 23.06 40.65
N GLY A 198 -10.52 24.33 40.53
CA GLY A 198 -10.65 25.32 41.60
C GLY A 198 -12.10 25.70 41.93
N MET A 199 -13.02 25.61 40.96
CA MET A 199 -14.46 25.76 41.22
C MET A 199 -15.04 24.52 41.92
N LYS A 200 -14.61 23.33 41.52
CA LYS A 200 -15.05 22.04 42.08
C LYS A 200 -14.62 21.88 43.54
N SER A 201 -13.37 22.19 43.88
CA SER A 201 -12.85 22.08 45.26
C SER A 201 -13.58 23.00 46.26
N LYS A 202 -14.24 24.05 45.77
CA LYS A 202 -15.04 24.99 46.56
C LYS A 202 -16.54 24.71 46.54
N GLY A 203 -16.96 23.60 45.92
CA GLY A 203 -18.38 23.22 45.85
C GLY A 203 -19.26 24.21 45.08
N LEU A 204 -18.70 24.96 44.13
CA LEU A 204 -19.50 25.92 43.35
C LEU A 204 -20.43 25.17 42.37
N PRO A 205 -21.69 25.62 42.19
CA PRO A 205 -22.63 24.93 41.32
C PRO A 205 -22.21 25.01 39.86
N PHE A 206 -22.44 23.92 39.13
CA PHE A 206 -22.25 23.77 37.69
C PHE A 206 -23.58 23.56 36.97
N ASN A 207 -23.62 23.81 35.66
CA ASN A 207 -24.75 23.48 34.81
C ASN A 207 -24.30 22.79 33.51
N ASN A 208 -25.25 22.34 32.69
CA ASN A 208 -24.97 21.68 31.41
C ASN A 208 -24.04 22.49 30.50
N PHE A 209 -24.15 23.81 30.52
CA PHE A 209 -23.27 24.67 29.73
C PHE A 209 -21.81 24.59 30.20
N THR A 210 -21.55 24.54 31.51
CA THR A 210 -20.20 24.36 32.07
C THR A 210 -19.58 23.06 31.56
N PHE A 211 -20.29 21.93 31.70
CA PHE A 211 -19.80 20.62 31.26
C PHE A 211 -19.59 20.55 29.74
N ASN A 212 -20.53 21.07 28.95
CA ASN A 212 -20.40 21.11 27.50
C ASN A 212 -19.17 21.92 27.03
N VAL A 213 -18.85 23.04 27.70
CA VAL A 213 -17.64 23.82 27.41
C VAL A 213 -16.37 23.02 27.68
N MET A 214 -16.30 22.33 28.83
CA MET A 214 -15.15 21.52 29.21
C MET A 214 -14.96 20.32 28.26
N VAL A 215 -16.03 19.57 27.99
CA VAL A 215 -16.00 18.44 27.04
C VAL A 215 -15.60 18.92 25.64
N LYS A 216 -16.12 20.06 25.16
CA LYS A 216 -15.70 20.63 23.87
C LYS A 216 -14.21 21.00 23.85
N GLY A 217 -13.68 21.49 24.97
CA GLY A 217 -12.24 21.72 25.16
C GLY A 217 -11.42 20.44 25.03
N CYS A 218 -11.81 19.37 25.74
CA CYS A 218 -11.18 18.05 25.64
C CYS A 218 -11.19 17.51 24.21
N LEU A 219 -12.32 17.60 23.51
CA LEU A 219 -12.49 17.13 22.14
C LEU A 219 -11.64 17.92 21.13
N ASN A 220 -11.41 19.20 21.36
CA ASN A 220 -10.53 20.02 20.53
C ASN A 220 -9.04 19.75 20.81
N SER A 221 -8.69 19.47 22.07
CA SER A 221 -7.32 19.14 22.49
C SER A 221 -6.98 17.64 22.39
N LYS A 222 -7.90 16.80 21.89
CA LYS A 222 -7.76 15.33 21.76
C LYS A 222 -7.43 14.59 23.08
N ARG A 223 -7.90 15.11 24.22
CA ARG A 223 -7.73 14.46 25.54
C ARG A 223 -9.01 13.72 25.91
N LEU A 224 -9.15 12.47 25.45
CA LEU A 224 -10.40 11.72 25.57
C LEU A 224 -10.65 11.20 26.99
N ASP A 225 -9.60 10.82 27.73
CA ASP A 225 -9.71 10.24 29.08
C ASP A 225 -10.33 11.20 30.10
N GLU A 226 -10.12 12.51 29.91
CA GLU A 226 -10.67 13.53 30.79
C GLU A 226 -12.18 13.72 30.61
N VAL A 227 -12.77 13.30 29.48
CA VAL A 227 -14.21 13.43 29.22
C VAL A 227 -15.03 12.54 30.15
N ASP A 228 -14.55 11.32 30.43
CA ASP A 228 -15.22 10.39 31.34
C ASP A 228 -15.28 10.94 32.77
N MET A 229 -14.26 11.70 33.19
CA MET A 229 -14.27 12.42 34.47
C MET A 229 -15.38 13.50 34.53
N TYR A 230 -15.51 14.34 33.50
CA TYR A 230 -16.55 15.37 33.45
C TYR A 230 -17.96 14.78 33.33
N LEU A 231 -18.11 13.62 32.69
CA LEU A 231 -19.38 12.90 32.61
C LEU A 231 -19.81 12.35 33.98
N LYS A 232 -18.86 11.80 34.74
CA LYS A 232 -19.13 11.35 36.12
C LYS A 232 -19.52 12.52 37.02
N ASP A 233 -18.79 13.63 36.94
CA ASP A 233 -19.11 14.86 37.69
C ASP A 233 -20.50 15.40 37.36
N MET A 234 -20.94 15.29 36.10
CA MET A 234 -22.27 15.70 35.67
C MET A 234 -23.38 14.79 36.22
N ALA A 235 -23.12 13.47 36.27
CA ALA A 235 -24.04 12.49 36.85
C ALA A 235 -24.17 12.67 38.37
N ASP A 236 -23.05 12.89 39.07
CA ASP A 236 -23.02 13.19 40.52
C ASP A 236 -23.79 14.49 40.84
N ALA A 237 -23.81 15.45 39.90
CA ALA A 237 -24.59 16.69 40.01
C ALA A 237 -26.09 16.53 39.65
N GLY A 238 -26.54 15.33 39.23
CA GLY A 238 -27.93 15.04 38.91
C GLY A 238 -28.49 15.77 37.68
N LEU A 239 -27.62 16.21 36.76
CA LEU A 239 -28.02 17.02 35.61
C LEU A 239 -28.44 16.15 34.41
N LYS A 240 -29.62 16.43 33.84
CA LYS A 240 -30.07 15.80 32.58
C LYS A 240 -29.36 16.38 31.36
N LEU A 241 -29.12 15.56 30.35
CA LEU A 241 -28.49 15.97 29.09
C LEU A 241 -29.34 17.00 28.33
N ASP A 242 -28.70 18.05 27.80
CA ASP A 242 -29.33 18.99 26.87
C ASP A 242 -28.92 18.71 25.41
N LYS A 243 -29.61 19.35 24.45
CA LYS A 243 -29.34 19.21 23.01
C LYS A 243 -27.86 19.45 22.62
N ARG A 244 -27.14 20.32 23.34
CA ARG A 244 -25.74 20.65 23.04
C ARG A 244 -24.81 19.57 23.57
N MET A 245 -25.13 19.02 24.74
CA MET A 245 -24.38 17.94 25.37
C MET A 245 -24.46 16.66 24.54
N TYR A 246 -25.65 16.27 24.06
CA TYR A 246 -25.80 15.11 23.17
C TYR A 246 -24.87 15.19 21.94
N GLY A 247 -24.80 16.34 21.27
CA GLY A 247 -23.91 16.54 20.13
C GLY A 247 -22.42 16.40 20.47
N SER A 248 -22.00 16.90 21.65
CA SER A 248 -20.63 16.74 22.15
C SER A 248 -20.31 15.29 22.53
N LEU A 249 -21.26 14.55 23.11
CA LEU A 249 -21.09 13.15 23.49
C LEU A 249 -21.06 12.20 22.30
N ILE A 250 -21.89 12.42 21.28
CA ILE A 250 -21.82 11.65 20.04
C ILE A 250 -20.45 11.87 19.37
N ARG A 251 -19.94 13.11 19.35
CA ARG A 251 -18.59 13.39 18.85
C ARG A 251 -17.51 12.69 19.69
N TYR A 252 -17.67 12.65 21.01
CA TYR A 252 -16.77 11.92 21.91
C TYR A 252 -16.72 10.42 21.59
N ALA A 253 -17.88 9.75 21.55
CA ALA A 253 -17.97 8.32 21.23
C ALA A 253 -17.39 8.00 19.84
N CYS A 254 -17.68 8.84 18.84
CA CYS A 254 -17.11 8.75 17.50
C CYS A 254 -15.57 8.92 17.48
N MET A 255 -14.99 9.75 18.35
CA MET A 255 -13.53 9.91 18.48
C MET A 255 -12.87 8.74 19.21
N LYS A 256 -13.59 8.11 20.15
CA LYS A 256 -13.17 6.88 20.84
C LYS A 256 -13.31 5.61 19.97
N ARG A 257 -13.96 5.73 18.81
CA ARG A 257 -14.35 4.61 17.92
C ARG A 257 -15.32 3.61 18.56
N ASP A 258 -16.15 4.06 19.50
CA ASP A 258 -17.22 3.26 20.08
C ASP A 258 -18.54 3.54 19.35
N LEU A 259 -18.77 2.78 18.26
CA LEU A 259 -19.98 2.92 17.46
C LEU A 259 -21.27 2.54 18.22
N PRO A 260 -21.32 1.43 18.99
CA PRO A 260 -22.49 1.11 19.82
C PRO A 260 -22.87 2.23 20.79
N GLN A 261 -21.89 2.82 21.48
CA GLN A 261 -22.15 3.95 22.37
C GLN A 261 -22.64 5.19 21.61
N ALA A 262 -22.04 5.49 20.46
CA ALA A 262 -22.45 6.64 19.65
C ALA A 262 -23.91 6.53 19.15
N LEU A 263 -24.33 5.34 18.73
CA LEU A 263 -25.70 5.08 18.29
C LEU A 263 -26.69 5.11 19.46
N ARG A 264 -26.36 4.49 20.61
CA ARG A 264 -27.21 4.58 21.81
C ARG A 264 -27.49 6.02 22.23
N ILE A 265 -26.44 6.86 22.28
CA ILE A 265 -26.59 8.28 22.63
C ILE A 265 -27.43 9.03 21.58
N ALA A 266 -27.33 8.64 20.30
CA ALA A 266 -28.17 9.21 19.25
C ALA A 266 -29.64 8.80 19.38
N ASP A 267 -29.92 7.56 19.80
CA ASP A 267 -31.28 7.08 20.04
C ASP A 267 -31.88 7.72 21.31
N GLU A 268 -31.12 7.85 22.41
CA GLU A 268 -31.51 8.61 23.60
C GLU A 268 -31.85 10.08 23.27
N MET A 269 -31.08 10.69 22.36
CA MET A 269 -31.35 12.05 21.87
C MET A 269 -32.72 12.13 21.15
N LYS A 270 -33.10 11.08 20.40
CA LYS A 270 -34.38 11.00 19.70
C LYS A 270 -35.54 10.74 20.66
N GLU A 271 -35.37 9.83 21.61
CA GLU A 271 -36.36 9.57 22.68
C GLU A 271 -36.65 10.83 23.51
N ALA A 272 -35.63 11.69 23.67
CA ALA A 272 -35.78 13.01 24.28
C ALA A 272 -36.40 14.08 23.35
N ASN A 273 -36.94 13.70 22.19
CA ASN A 273 -37.55 14.54 21.15
C ASN A 273 -36.61 15.61 20.55
N PHE A 274 -35.29 15.38 20.52
CA PHE A 274 -34.36 16.28 19.85
C PHE A 274 -33.98 15.77 18.45
N VAL A 275 -34.24 16.57 17.42
CA VAL A 275 -33.80 16.27 16.05
C VAL A 275 -32.27 16.43 15.93
N PRO A 276 -31.53 15.39 15.50
CA PRO A 276 -30.10 15.49 15.25
C PRO A 276 -29.79 16.52 14.17
N THR A 277 -28.70 17.28 14.37
CA THR A 277 -28.26 18.27 13.39
C THR A 277 -27.52 17.60 12.23
N GLN A 278 -27.42 18.28 11.08
CA GLN A 278 -26.64 17.81 9.92
C GLN A 278 -25.19 17.42 10.30
N PHE A 279 -24.58 18.15 11.25
CA PHE A 279 -23.24 17.83 11.77
C PHE A 279 -23.20 16.48 12.49
N ILE A 280 -24.23 16.15 13.28
CA ILE A 280 -24.34 14.89 14.03
C ILE A 280 -24.50 13.72 13.04
N TYR A 281 -25.41 13.84 12.07
CA TYR A 281 -25.60 12.83 11.02
C TYR A 281 -24.30 12.57 10.24
N ASN A 282 -23.62 13.62 9.76
CA ASN A 282 -22.35 13.47 9.05
C ASN A 282 -21.26 12.81 9.91
N THR A 283 -21.22 13.12 11.21
CA THR A 283 -20.25 12.53 12.15
C THR A 283 -20.54 11.04 12.35
N LEU A 284 -21.81 10.66 12.56
CA LEU A 284 -22.22 9.26 12.71
C LEU A 284 -21.98 8.46 11.43
N ILE A 285 -22.37 8.99 10.26
CA ILE A 285 -22.13 8.36 8.94
C ILE A 285 -20.63 8.12 8.75
N GLY A 286 -19.79 9.14 9.00
CA GLY A 286 -18.34 9.02 8.88
C GLY A 286 -17.72 8.00 9.83
N THR A 287 -18.27 7.83 11.04
CA THR A 287 -17.83 6.80 11.99
C THR A 287 -18.28 5.41 11.56
N CYS A 288 -19.55 5.23 11.14
CA CYS A 288 -20.06 3.97 10.62
C CYS A 288 -19.18 3.44 9.46
N VAL A 289 -18.81 4.33 8.54
CA VAL A 289 -17.92 3.98 7.41
C VAL A 289 -16.52 3.58 7.87
N LYS A 290 -15.97 4.19 8.92
CA LYS A 290 -14.65 3.83 9.46
C LYS A 290 -14.63 2.46 10.13
N GLU A 291 -15.74 2.07 10.76
CA GLU A 291 -15.91 0.76 11.39
C GLU A 291 -16.41 -0.32 10.42
N GLY A 292 -16.68 0.04 9.14
CA GLY A 292 -17.12 -0.91 8.11
C GLY A 292 -18.63 -1.15 8.03
N GLU A 293 -19.42 -0.46 8.84
CA GLU A 293 -20.87 -0.63 9.00
C GLU A 293 -21.67 0.25 8.01
N ILE A 294 -21.57 -0.06 6.72
CA ILE A 294 -22.14 0.80 5.66
C ILE A 294 -23.67 0.81 5.65
N GLU A 295 -24.32 -0.30 6.01
CA GLU A 295 -25.79 -0.38 6.05
C GLU A 295 -26.38 0.58 7.08
N LYS A 296 -25.77 0.65 8.27
CA LYS A 296 -26.13 1.65 9.29
C LYS A 296 -25.91 3.08 8.80
N ALA A 297 -24.84 3.32 8.03
CA ALA A 297 -24.59 4.63 7.43
C ALA A 297 -25.66 5.03 6.40
N LEU A 298 -26.21 4.07 5.64
CA LEU A 298 -27.30 4.32 4.69
C LEU A 298 -28.63 4.56 5.40
N ASN A 299 -28.94 3.79 6.45
CA ASN A 299 -30.13 4.04 7.28
C ASN A 299 -30.10 5.44 7.88
N LEU A 300 -28.94 5.90 8.38
CA LEU A 300 -28.76 7.26 8.89
C LEU A 300 -28.92 8.34 7.81
N LYS A 301 -28.51 8.07 6.56
CA LYS A 301 -28.74 8.97 5.41
C LYS A 301 -30.24 9.08 5.10
N ASP A 302 -30.95 7.97 5.08
CA ASP A 302 -32.38 7.97 4.75
C ASP A 302 -33.21 8.60 5.87
N GLU A 303 -32.83 8.34 7.12
CA GLU A 303 -33.37 9.04 8.30
C GLU A 303 -33.14 10.56 8.21
N MET A 304 -31.92 10.98 7.86
CA MET A 304 -31.59 12.40 7.67
C MET A 304 -32.48 13.06 6.60
N ARG A 305 -32.78 12.36 5.50
CA ARG A 305 -33.69 12.84 4.45
C ARG A 305 -35.14 12.90 4.92
N SER A 306 -35.61 11.92 5.70
CA SER A 306 -36.98 11.91 6.25
C SER A 306 -37.26 13.12 7.17
N HIS A 307 -36.22 13.64 7.84
CA HIS A 307 -36.28 14.86 8.64
C HIS A 307 -36.13 16.16 7.81
N GLY A 308 -36.08 16.08 6.47
CA GLY A 308 -35.95 17.23 5.59
C GLY A 308 -34.54 17.85 5.55
N ILE A 309 -33.51 17.14 6.04
CA ILE A 309 -32.13 17.64 6.04
C ILE A 309 -31.40 17.11 4.80
N PRO A 310 -30.91 17.98 3.89
CA PRO A 310 -30.24 17.53 2.67
C PRO A 310 -28.84 16.98 2.95
N LEU A 311 -28.49 15.90 2.25
CA LEU A 311 -27.15 15.33 2.27
C LEU A 311 -26.18 16.30 1.61
N ASN A 312 -25.20 16.80 2.35
CA ASN A 312 -24.16 17.67 1.80
C ASN A 312 -22.95 16.88 1.30
N VAL A 313 -22.03 17.60 0.65
CA VAL A 313 -20.76 17.06 0.14
C VAL A 313 -20.00 16.24 1.20
N ILE A 314 -19.94 16.67 2.47
CA ILE A 314 -19.18 15.97 3.53
C ILE A 314 -19.79 14.59 3.85
N GLY A 315 -21.11 14.53 4.03
CA GLY A 315 -21.82 13.27 4.27
C GLY A 315 -21.71 12.35 3.06
N ALA A 316 -21.86 12.90 1.86
CA ALA A 316 -21.78 12.14 0.62
C ALA A 316 -20.35 11.61 0.35
N THR A 317 -19.29 12.41 0.54
CA THR A 317 -17.89 11.94 0.44
C THR A 317 -17.60 10.79 1.42
N SER A 318 -18.17 10.87 2.64
CA SER A 318 -18.02 9.80 3.63
C SER A 318 -18.68 8.51 3.16
N LEU A 319 -19.91 8.59 2.61
CA LEU A 319 -20.60 7.43 2.02
C LEU A 319 -19.90 6.88 0.79
N MET A 320 -19.38 7.73 -0.11
CA MET A 320 -18.57 7.30 -1.26
C MET A 320 -17.37 6.47 -0.82
N LYS A 321 -16.67 6.91 0.24
CA LYS A 321 -15.57 6.13 0.82
C LYS A 321 -16.03 4.76 1.29
N GLY A 322 -17.19 4.69 1.95
CA GLY A 322 -17.81 3.43 2.36
C GLY A 322 -18.10 2.52 1.18
N PHE A 323 -18.77 3.02 0.15
CA PHE A 323 -19.05 2.25 -1.06
C PHE A 323 -17.77 1.72 -1.74
N CYS A 324 -16.72 2.54 -1.84
CA CYS A 324 -15.43 2.09 -2.36
C CYS A 324 -14.81 0.96 -1.52
N LEU A 325 -14.94 0.99 -0.18
CA LEU A 325 -14.43 -0.07 0.69
C LEU A 325 -15.20 -1.39 0.55
N LYS A 326 -16.51 -1.34 0.24
CA LYS A 326 -17.34 -2.54 -0.05
C LYS A 326 -17.17 -3.07 -1.48
N GLY A 327 -16.40 -2.38 -2.31
CA GLY A 327 -16.26 -2.70 -3.73
C GLY A 327 -17.39 -2.23 -4.64
N GLN A 328 -18.29 -1.37 -4.14
CA GLN A 328 -19.44 -0.86 -4.89
C GLN A 328 -19.13 0.48 -5.57
N LEU A 329 -18.25 0.46 -6.59
CA LEU A 329 -17.79 1.69 -7.24
C LEU A 329 -18.93 2.47 -7.92
N ASN A 330 -19.83 1.77 -8.62
CA ASN A 330 -20.93 2.41 -9.36
C ASN A 330 -21.82 3.22 -8.42
N SER A 331 -22.18 2.68 -7.24
CA SER A 331 -22.99 3.41 -6.25
C SER A 331 -22.28 4.65 -5.69
N ALA A 332 -20.94 4.62 -5.60
CA ALA A 332 -20.17 5.81 -5.22
C ALA A 332 -20.21 6.89 -6.31
N LEU A 333 -20.15 6.49 -7.59
CA LEU A 333 -20.23 7.38 -8.74
C LEU A 333 -21.64 7.93 -8.96
N ASP A 334 -22.69 7.14 -8.73
CA ASP A 334 -24.08 7.59 -8.78
C ASP A 334 -24.33 8.69 -7.73
N LEU A 335 -23.78 8.50 -6.52
CA LEU A 335 -23.83 9.52 -5.48
C LEU A 335 -23.05 10.77 -5.88
N PHE A 336 -21.96 10.63 -6.65
CA PHE A 336 -21.18 11.75 -7.13
C PHE A 336 -21.93 12.55 -8.21
N SER A 337 -22.60 11.86 -9.14
CA SER A 337 -23.48 12.48 -10.13
C SER A 337 -24.64 13.22 -9.45
N THR A 338 -25.24 12.63 -8.40
CA THR A 338 -26.31 13.28 -7.62
C THR A 338 -25.85 14.60 -7.00
N ILE A 339 -24.61 14.68 -6.48
CA ILE A 339 -24.05 15.94 -5.93
C ILE A 339 -23.92 16.98 -7.04
N LEU A 340 -23.41 16.60 -8.20
CA LEU A 340 -23.25 17.51 -9.34
C LEU A 340 -24.59 18.05 -9.85
N GLU A 341 -25.61 17.20 -9.93
CA GLU A 341 -26.98 17.59 -10.31
C GLU A 341 -27.63 18.52 -9.30
N SER A 342 -27.34 18.33 -7.99
CA SER A 342 -27.84 19.19 -6.93
C SER A 342 -27.20 20.59 -6.90
N GLY A 343 -26.15 20.83 -7.71
CA GLY A 343 -25.42 22.10 -7.77
C GLY A 343 -24.38 22.29 -6.65
N ASP A 344 -24.17 21.27 -5.82
CA ASP A 344 -23.14 21.26 -4.78
C ASP A 344 -21.75 21.06 -5.41
N ALA A 345 -20.79 21.94 -5.11
CA ALA A 345 -19.43 21.83 -5.64
C ALA A 345 -18.61 20.75 -4.90
N PRO A 346 -18.18 19.66 -5.57
CA PRO A 346 -17.29 18.69 -4.96
C PRO A 346 -15.95 19.32 -4.61
N ASN A 347 -15.33 18.86 -3.53
CA ASN A 347 -14.04 19.36 -3.08
C ASN A 347 -12.90 18.39 -3.45
N LYS A 348 -11.66 18.84 -3.23
CA LYS A 348 -10.45 18.04 -3.44
C LYS A 348 -10.46 16.68 -2.72
N VAL A 349 -11.08 16.60 -1.54
CA VAL A 349 -11.19 15.34 -0.77
C VAL A 349 -12.13 14.36 -1.47
N THR A 350 -13.23 14.84 -2.06
CA THR A 350 -14.20 14.03 -2.80
C THR A 350 -13.53 13.31 -3.96
N PHE A 351 -12.82 14.04 -4.81
CA PHE A 351 -12.06 13.46 -5.93
C PHE A 351 -10.96 12.50 -5.44
N SER A 352 -10.28 12.84 -4.34
CA SER A 352 -9.23 11.96 -3.78
C SER A 352 -9.78 10.60 -3.32
N VAL A 353 -10.94 10.59 -2.67
CA VAL A 353 -11.62 9.37 -2.23
C VAL A 353 -12.07 8.51 -3.41
N LEU A 354 -12.66 9.12 -4.44
CA LEU A 354 -13.13 8.39 -5.62
C LEU A 354 -11.96 7.84 -6.44
N ILE A 355 -10.93 8.65 -6.70
CA ILE A 355 -9.72 8.21 -7.42
C ILE A 355 -9.02 7.05 -6.67
N GLU A 356 -8.90 7.13 -5.34
CA GLU A 356 -8.36 6.04 -4.53
C GLU A 356 -9.24 4.78 -4.59
N GLY A 357 -10.57 4.95 -4.56
CA GLY A 357 -11.53 3.86 -4.73
C GLY A 357 -11.38 3.15 -6.07
N CYS A 358 -11.36 3.91 -7.17
CA CYS A 358 -11.12 3.39 -8.51
C CYS A 358 -9.80 2.61 -8.60
N PHE A 359 -8.71 3.15 -8.03
CA PHE A 359 -7.41 2.47 -7.99
C PHE A 359 -7.46 1.12 -7.26
N LYS A 360 -8.08 1.08 -6.07
CA LYS A 360 -8.19 -0.16 -5.27
C LYS A 360 -9.02 -1.23 -5.98
N LEU A 361 -10.07 -0.81 -6.69
CA LEU A 361 -10.97 -1.71 -7.41
C LEU A 361 -10.50 -2.04 -8.83
N GLY A 362 -9.37 -1.46 -9.27
CA GLY A 362 -8.76 -1.75 -10.57
C GLY A 362 -9.37 -1.02 -11.76
N ASP A 363 -10.24 -0.04 -11.53
CA ASP A 363 -10.90 0.75 -12.58
C ASP A 363 -10.06 1.99 -12.93
N SER A 364 -9.05 1.78 -13.77
CA SER A 364 -8.09 2.83 -14.11
C SER A 364 -8.64 3.91 -15.05
N GLU A 365 -9.64 3.59 -15.87
CA GLU A 365 -10.25 4.53 -16.83
C GLU A 365 -11.04 5.60 -16.09
N ARG A 366 -11.93 5.19 -15.19
CA ARG A 366 -12.71 6.15 -14.39
C ARG A 366 -11.83 6.96 -13.44
N ALA A 367 -10.73 6.40 -12.94
CA ALA A 367 -9.75 7.15 -12.15
C ALA A 367 -9.13 8.31 -12.96
N HIS A 368 -8.84 8.07 -14.25
CA HIS A 368 -8.31 9.07 -15.15
C HIS A 368 -9.36 10.14 -15.52
N GLU A 369 -10.59 9.72 -15.85
CA GLU A 369 -11.71 10.63 -16.12
C GLU A 369 -11.99 11.57 -14.93
N LEU A 370 -12.03 11.03 -13.70
CA LEU A 370 -12.22 11.83 -12.49
C LEU A 370 -11.10 12.85 -12.28
N TYR A 371 -9.87 12.51 -12.65
CA TYR A 371 -8.74 13.44 -12.57
C TYR A 371 -8.85 14.58 -13.60
N LEU A 372 -9.26 14.28 -14.82
CA LEU A 372 -9.51 15.29 -15.85
C LEU A 372 -10.67 16.21 -15.45
N LYS A 373 -11.78 15.63 -14.98
CA LYS A 373 -12.94 16.37 -14.47
C LYS A 373 -12.58 17.29 -13.29
N MET A 374 -11.71 16.83 -12.39
CA MET A 374 -11.19 17.66 -11.29
C MET A 374 -10.49 18.92 -11.82
N LYS A 375 -9.70 18.80 -12.89
CA LYS A 375 -9.01 19.93 -13.53
C LYS A 375 -9.97 20.85 -14.29
N GLU A 376 -10.93 20.29 -15.02
CA GLU A 376 -11.96 21.06 -15.74
C GLU A 376 -12.78 21.94 -14.79
N MET A 377 -13.05 21.44 -13.58
CA MET A 377 -13.73 22.19 -12.52
C MET A 377 -12.82 23.21 -11.82
N GLY A 378 -11.57 23.40 -12.27
CA GLY A 378 -10.61 24.34 -11.69
C GLY A 378 -10.03 23.91 -10.34
N ILE A 379 -10.18 22.65 -9.93
CA ILE A 379 -9.69 22.15 -8.65
C ILE A 379 -8.26 21.62 -8.84
N ALA A 380 -7.28 22.25 -8.21
CA ALA A 380 -5.88 21.87 -8.34
C ALA A 380 -5.59 20.45 -7.79
N PRO A 381 -5.12 19.50 -8.63
CA PRO A 381 -4.75 18.16 -8.20
C PRO A 381 -3.69 18.16 -7.10
N SER A 382 -3.73 17.18 -6.20
CA SER A 382 -2.59 16.90 -5.31
C SER A 382 -1.60 15.92 -5.92
N VAL A 383 -0.39 15.91 -5.38
CA VAL A 383 0.60 14.83 -5.56
C VAL A 383 -0.03 13.45 -5.33
N PHE A 384 -0.92 13.32 -4.34
CA PHE A 384 -1.61 12.06 -4.06
C PHE A 384 -2.54 11.65 -5.20
N ASN A 385 -3.32 12.58 -5.76
CA ASN A 385 -4.19 12.30 -6.91
C ASN A 385 -3.35 11.85 -8.11
N LEU A 386 -2.30 12.60 -8.44
CA LEU A 386 -1.39 12.29 -9.53
C LEU A 386 -0.76 10.90 -9.37
N ASN A 387 -0.14 10.62 -8.21
CA ASN A 387 0.52 9.35 -7.94
C ASN A 387 -0.45 8.16 -7.97
N THR A 388 -1.69 8.35 -7.55
CA THR A 388 -2.71 7.29 -7.55
C THR A 388 -3.18 6.95 -8.96
N VAL A 389 -3.48 7.96 -9.79
CA VAL A 389 -3.86 7.76 -11.21
C VAL A 389 -2.70 7.22 -12.02
N MET A 390 -1.48 7.69 -11.78
CA MET A 390 -0.29 7.13 -12.42
C MET A 390 -0.13 5.64 -12.11
N ARG A 391 -0.27 5.24 -10.83
CA ARG A 391 -0.21 3.82 -10.47
C ARG A 391 -1.34 3.00 -11.10
N SER A 392 -2.54 3.56 -11.20
CA SER A 392 -3.68 2.87 -11.84
C SER A 392 -3.40 2.63 -13.33
N LEU A 393 -3.00 3.66 -14.07
CA LEU A 393 -2.70 3.57 -15.49
C LEU A 393 -1.51 2.65 -15.79
N LEU A 394 -0.43 2.77 -15.01
CA LEU A 394 0.75 1.93 -15.16
C LEU A 394 0.48 0.44 -14.84
N LYS A 395 -0.46 0.14 -13.95
CA LYS A 395 -0.88 -1.25 -13.66
C LYS A 395 -1.61 -1.90 -14.84
N VAL A 396 -2.31 -1.11 -15.67
CA VAL A 396 -3.05 -1.56 -16.87
C VAL A 396 -2.21 -1.35 -18.15
N ASP A 397 -0.91 -1.08 -18.01
CA ASP A 397 0.03 -0.83 -19.11
C ASP A 397 -0.34 0.32 -20.07
N LYS A 398 -1.19 1.26 -19.64
CA LYS A 398 -1.53 2.50 -20.36
C LYS A 398 -0.44 3.58 -20.21
N PHE A 399 0.75 3.28 -20.73
CA PHE A 399 1.95 4.11 -20.55
C PHE A 399 1.83 5.53 -21.13
N ASN A 400 1.27 5.67 -22.33
CA ASN A 400 1.22 6.97 -23.03
C ASN A 400 0.35 7.99 -22.29
N GLU A 401 -0.80 7.54 -21.78
CA GLU A 401 -1.70 8.36 -20.96
C GLU A 401 -1.01 8.78 -19.64
N ALA A 402 -0.37 7.83 -18.96
CA ALA A 402 0.36 8.13 -17.74
C ALA A 402 1.50 9.13 -17.99
N LYS A 403 2.26 8.96 -19.08
CA LYS A 403 3.38 9.81 -19.45
C LYS A 403 2.92 11.24 -19.76
N SER A 404 1.86 11.39 -20.55
CA SER A 404 1.26 12.69 -20.87
C SER A 404 0.82 13.43 -19.61
N LEU A 405 0.11 12.73 -18.71
CA LEU A 405 -0.32 13.26 -17.41
C LEU A 405 0.86 13.74 -16.56
N PHE A 406 1.93 12.95 -16.53
CA PHE A 406 3.13 13.27 -15.76
C PHE A 406 3.90 14.45 -16.34
N GLU A 407 4.07 14.52 -17.66
CA GLU A 407 4.74 15.62 -18.33
C GLU A 407 4.00 16.95 -18.11
N GLU A 408 2.68 16.94 -18.21
CA GLU A 408 1.85 18.08 -17.86
C GLU A 408 2.03 18.48 -16.38
N ALA A 409 1.97 17.51 -15.47
CA ALA A 409 2.14 17.77 -14.04
C ALA A 409 3.52 18.36 -13.72
N VAL A 410 4.58 17.92 -14.41
CA VAL A 410 5.93 18.48 -14.27
C VAL A 410 5.97 19.96 -14.64
N GLN A 411 5.28 20.38 -15.71
CA GLN A 411 5.21 21.80 -16.10
C GLN A 411 4.56 22.66 -15.02
N VAL A 412 3.57 22.13 -14.32
CA VAL A 412 2.88 22.80 -13.21
C VAL A 412 3.68 22.72 -11.89
N GLY A 413 4.72 21.88 -11.81
CA GLY A 413 5.52 21.69 -10.61
C GLY A 413 4.83 20.89 -9.50
N ILE A 414 3.86 20.04 -9.85
CA ILE A 414 3.14 19.17 -8.89
C ILE A 414 4.00 17.98 -8.41
N PRO A 415 4.75 17.25 -9.27
CA PRO A 415 5.44 16.02 -8.89
C PRO A 415 6.50 16.18 -7.81
N ASN A 416 6.66 15.16 -6.97
CA ASN A 416 7.76 15.06 -6.02
C ASN A 416 8.63 13.82 -6.31
N VAL A 417 9.65 13.57 -5.49
CA VAL A 417 10.55 12.40 -5.61
C VAL A 417 9.77 11.07 -5.76
N ILE A 418 8.69 10.89 -5.00
CA ILE A 418 7.86 9.67 -5.05
C ILE A 418 7.17 9.52 -6.41
N SER A 419 6.72 10.62 -7.01
CA SER A 419 6.12 10.61 -8.36
C SER A 419 7.11 10.10 -9.42
N PHE A 420 8.36 10.55 -9.36
CA PHE A 420 9.42 10.07 -10.24
C PHE A 420 9.77 8.60 -9.96
N ASP A 421 9.88 8.21 -8.69
CA ASP A 421 10.19 6.83 -8.29
C ASP A 421 9.16 5.81 -8.79
N ILE A 422 7.86 6.18 -8.82
CA ILE A 422 6.79 5.34 -9.37
C ILE A 422 7.03 5.04 -10.86
N PHE A 423 7.35 6.07 -11.65
CA PHE A 423 7.66 5.90 -13.07
C PHE A 423 8.95 5.14 -13.29
N LEU A 424 10.01 5.48 -12.55
CA LEU A 424 11.31 4.81 -12.63
C LEU A 424 11.15 3.31 -12.36
N HIS A 425 10.39 2.95 -11.32
CA HIS A 425 10.13 1.56 -10.97
C HIS A 425 9.43 0.81 -12.11
N TRP A 426 8.37 1.39 -12.68
CA TRP A 426 7.65 0.76 -13.78
C TRP A 426 8.52 0.62 -15.04
N LEU A 427 9.26 1.67 -15.41
CA LEU A 427 10.19 1.65 -16.54
C LEU A 427 11.27 0.58 -16.36
N CYS A 428 11.85 0.47 -15.16
CA CYS A 428 12.82 -0.56 -14.81
C CYS A 428 12.21 -1.98 -14.86
N GLN A 429 10.96 -2.14 -14.42
CA GLN A 429 10.27 -3.44 -14.43
C GLN A 429 10.01 -3.95 -15.86
N LYS A 430 9.56 -3.06 -16.76
CA LYS A 430 9.43 -3.29 -18.21
C LYS A 430 10.78 -3.29 -18.94
N GLY A 431 11.83 -2.88 -18.23
CA GLY A 431 13.22 -2.87 -18.67
C GLY A 431 13.53 -1.81 -19.74
N LYS A 432 12.79 -0.69 -19.76
CA LYS A 432 13.05 0.48 -20.59
C LYS A 432 14.09 1.39 -19.90
N ILE A 433 15.34 0.95 -19.86
CA ILE A 433 16.40 1.60 -19.05
C ILE A 433 16.79 2.98 -19.60
N GLU A 434 16.84 3.17 -20.91
CA GLU A 434 17.14 4.48 -21.50
C GLU A 434 16.09 5.54 -21.12
N GLU A 435 14.81 5.18 -21.18
CA GLU A 435 13.73 6.06 -20.71
C GLU A 435 13.85 6.34 -19.20
N ALA A 436 14.27 5.36 -18.40
CA ALA A 436 14.51 5.55 -16.97
C ALA A 436 15.68 6.50 -16.69
N ASN A 437 16.79 6.41 -17.45
CA ASN A 437 17.93 7.33 -17.34
C ASN A 437 17.54 8.77 -17.75
N ASN A 438 16.74 8.93 -18.80
CA ASN A 438 16.21 10.24 -19.20
C ASN A 438 15.32 10.84 -18.10
N LEU A 439 14.49 10.01 -17.46
CA LEU A 439 13.65 10.43 -16.35
C LEU A 439 14.47 10.79 -15.10
N TRP A 440 15.56 10.06 -14.83
CA TRP A 440 16.53 10.37 -13.78
C TRP A 440 17.20 11.74 -14.01
N ALA A 441 17.66 12.01 -15.23
CA ALA A 441 18.23 13.31 -15.59
C ALA A 441 17.19 14.44 -15.45
N LYS A 442 15.94 14.20 -15.86
CA LYS A 442 14.84 15.15 -15.69
C LYS A 442 14.57 15.45 -14.21
N MET A 443 14.57 14.44 -13.35
CA MET A 443 14.40 14.59 -11.90
C MET A 443 15.46 15.53 -11.30
N LEU A 444 16.72 15.35 -11.70
CA LEU A 444 17.83 16.21 -11.27
C LEU A 444 17.67 17.66 -11.80
N SER A 445 17.24 17.82 -13.05
CA SER A 445 16.99 19.15 -13.64
C SER A 445 15.85 19.91 -12.96
N CYS A 446 14.89 19.19 -12.36
CA CYS A 446 13.82 19.75 -11.54
C CYS A 446 14.29 20.12 -10.11
N ASN A 447 15.60 20.07 -9.82
CA ASN A 447 16.19 20.29 -8.50
C ASN A 447 15.65 19.33 -7.41
N LEU A 448 15.11 18.17 -7.79
CA LEU A 448 14.69 17.14 -6.85
C LEU A 448 15.89 16.26 -6.51
N LYS A 449 16.17 16.10 -5.21
CA LYS A 449 17.26 15.23 -4.73
C LYS A 449 16.78 13.77 -4.69
N PRO A 450 17.42 12.85 -5.42
CA PRO A 450 17.06 11.43 -5.38
C PRO A 450 17.20 10.85 -3.97
N SER A 451 16.26 10.01 -3.61
CA SER A 451 16.26 9.32 -2.32
C SER A 451 16.99 7.97 -2.42
N VAL A 452 17.22 7.32 -1.28
CA VAL A 452 17.71 5.92 -1.24
C VAL A 452 16.80 5.00 -2.08
N VAL A 453 15.49 5.24 -2.08
CA VAL A 453 14.52 4.46 -2.87
C VAL A 453 14.72 4.69 -4.36
N SER A 454 14.98 5.93 -4.77
CA SER A 454 15.26 6.30 -6.17
C SER A 454 16.49 5.55 -6.70
N TYR A 455 17.60 5.59 -5.96
CA TYR A 455 18.83 4.87 -6.32
C TYR A 455 18.59 3.36 -6.37
N ASN A 456 17.98 2.78 -5.34
CA ASN A 456 17.71 1.33 -5.28
C ASN A 456 16.84 0.87 -6.45
N THR A 457 15.85 1.68 -6.85
CA THR A 457 14.96 1.38 -7.98
C THR A 457 15.74 1.27 -9.29
N LEU A 458 16.61 2.24 -9.55
CA LEU A 458 17.42 2.27 -10.78
C LEU A 458 18.52 1.19 -10.77
N ILE A 459 19.20 0.99 -9.63
CA ILE A 459 20.19 -0.08 -9.42
C ILE A 459 19.53 -1.45 -9.69
N HIS A 460 18.34 -1.69 -9.16
CA HIS A 460 17.60 -2.93 -9.38
C HIS A 460 17.22 -3.13 -10.86
N GLY A 461 16.73 -2.09 -11.53
CA GLY A 461 16.43 -2.12 -12.97
C GLY A 461 17.65 -2.46 -13.82
N LEU A 462 18.78 -1.81 -13.55
CA LEU A 462 20.05 -2.03 -14.25
C LEU A 462 20.59 -3.45 -14.04
N CYS A 463 20.56 -3.94 -12.79
CA CYS A 463 20.93 -5.31 -12.46
C CYS A 463 20.07 -6.33 -13.23
N LYS A 464 18.74 -6.13 -13.27
CA LYS A 464 17.82 -7.03 -13.99
C LYS A 464 18.13 -7.11 -15.49
N ARG A 465 18.64 -6.02 -16.08
CA ARG A 465 19.04 -5.96 -17.51
C ARG A 465 20.47 -6.41 -17.78
N GLY A 466 21.26 -6.74 -16.76
CA GLY A 466 22.66 -7.16 -16.94
C GLY A 466 23.67 -6.02 -16.96
N ASN A 467 23.25 -4.76 -16.78
CA ASN A 467 24.17 -3.61 -16.80
C ASN A 467 24.70 -3.30 -15.39
N ILE A 468 25.59 -4.16 -14.89
CA ILE A 468 26.17 -4.04 -13.55
C ILE A 468 27.12 -2.85 -13.42
N ASN A 469 27.82 -2.46 -14.48
CA ASN A 469 28.80 -1.37 -14.42
C ASN A 469 28.10 -0.06 -14.04
N SER A 470 27.01 0.29 -14.74
CA SER A 470 26.20 1.46 -14.39
C SER A 470 25.58 1.36 -12.99
N ALA A 471 25.17 0.16 -12.55
CA ALA A 471 24.64 -0.04 -11.21
C ALA A 471 25.68 0.22 -10.11
N ILE A 472 26.93 -0.22 -10.31
CA ILE A 472 28.04 0.04 -9.37
C ILE A 472 28.46 1.51 -9.39
N THR A 473 28.41 2.18 -10.54
CA THR A 473 28.61 3.64 -10.62
C THR A 473 27.56 4.38 -9.77
N LEU A 474 26.28 4.03 -9.91
CA LEU A 474 25.20 4.64 -9.10
C LEU A 474 25.33 4.32 -7.60
N TYR A 475 25.73 3.09 -7.25
CA TYR A 475 26.04 2.72 -5.86
C TYR A 475 27.17 3.58 -5.28
N SER A 476 28.22 3.82 -6.06
CA SER A 476 29.35 4.67 -5.65
C SER A 476 28.94 6.14 -5.50
N GLU A 477 28.15 6.65 -6.45
CA GLU A 477 27.61 8.01 -6.42
C GLU A 477 26.70 8.24 -5.20
N MET A 478 25.84 7.27 -4.88
CA MET A 478 24.96 7.30 -3.71
C MET A 478 25.77 7.53 -2.42
N ARG A 479 26.89 6.80 -2.27
CA ARG A 479 27.79 6.94 -1.11
C ARG A 479 28.50 8.29 -1.08
N GLN A 480 29.01 8.76 -2.22
CA GLN A 480 29.67 10.06 -2.33
C GLN A 480 28.74 11.23 -1.95
N LYS A 481 27.44 11.09 -2.21
CA LYS A 481 26.41 12.06 -1.81
C LYS A 481 25.98 11.96 -0.35
N GLY A 482 26.61 11.08 0.44
CA GLY A 482 26.32 10.89 1.87
C GLY A 482 25.03 10.11 2.15
N LEU A 483 24.46 9.43 1.15
CA LEU A 483 23.33 8.52 1.37
C LEU A 483 23.86 7.16 1.83
N THR A 484 23.33 6.65 2.94
CA THR A 484 23.72 5.34 3.48
C THR A 484 22.98 4.21 2.72
N PRO A 485 23.69 3.32 2.02
CA PRO A 485 23.09 2.12 1.43
C PRO A 485 22.38 1.30 2.51
N ASN A 486 21.22 0.75 2.17
CA ASN A 486 20.44 -0.07 3.09
C ASN A 486 20.41 -1.54 2.65
N ALA A 487 19.75 -2.41 3.41
CA ALA A 487 19.63 -3.83 3.09
C ALA A 487 19.06 -4.09 1.68
N VAL A 488 18.19 -3.22 1.16
CA VAL A 488 17.64 -3.34 -0.21
C VAL A 488 18.73 -3.07 -1.26
N THR A 489 19.61 -2.10 -1.03
CA THR A 489 20.74 -1.80 -1.94
C THR A 489 21.68 -3.00 -2.05
N TYR A 490 22.13 -3.52 -0.91
CA TYR A 490 23.06 -4.66 -0.84
C TYR A 490 22.42 -5.93 -1.39
N SER A 491 21.20 -6.27 -0.96
CA SER A 491 20.50 -7.47 -1.46
C SER A 491 20.30 -7.45 -2.98
N THR A 492 20.04 -6.28 -3.57
CA THR A 492 19.89 -6.13 -5.02
C THR A 492 21.18 -6.47 -5.76
N LEU A 493 22.31 -5.90 -5.33
CA LEU A 493 23.63 -6.14 -5.94
C LEU A 493 24.10 -7.58 -5.69
N MET A 494 23.92 -8.10 -4.48
CA MET A 494 24.25 -9.48 -4.12
C MET A 494 23.44 -10.48 -4.95
N ASN A 495 22.13 -10.28 -5.11
CA ASN A 495 21.27 -11.13 -5.93
C ASN A 495 21.74 -11.14 -7.39
N TYR A 496 22.16 -9.98 -7.91
CA TYR A 496 22.74 -9.90 -9.25
C TYR A 496 24.01 -10.76 -9.37
N TYR A 497 24.98 -10.57 -8.47
CA TYR A 497 26.24 -11.32 -8.50
C TYR A 497 26.01 -12.82 -8.28
N ALA A 498 25.09 -13.19 -7.39
CA ALA A 498 24.69 -14.58 -7.16
C ALA A 498 24.12 -15.23 -8.43
N LYS A 499 23.27 -14.51 -9.19
CA LYS A 499 22.73 -15.00 -10.49
C LYS A 499 23.79 -15.10 -11.59
N LYS A 500 24.87 -14.33 -11.50
CA LYS A 500 26.00 -14.39 -12.44
C LYS A 500 27.12 -15.33 -11.99
N ASN A 501 26.91 -16.08 -10.91
CA ASN A 501 27.90 -16.96 -10.28
C ASN A 501 29.19 -16.24 -9.81
N GLU A 502 29.13 -14.94 -9.54
CA GLU A 502 30.26 -14.14 -9.05
C GLU A 502 30.22 -13.98 -7.51
N PHE A 503 30.22 -15.10 -6.79
CA PHE A 503 29.96 -15.13 -5.34
C PHE A 503 30.98 -14.38 -4.49
N HIS A 504 32.25 -14.33 -4.90
CA HIS A 504 33.27 -13.56 -4.19
C HIS A 504 32.89 -12.08 -4.07
N LYS A 505 32.32 -11.48 -5.13
CA LYS A 505 31.86 -10.09 -5.08
C LYS A 505 30.61 -9.92 -4.20
N ALA A 506 29.70 -10.90 -4.24
CA ALA A 506 28.53 -10.91 -3.36
C ALA A 506 28.93 -11.02 -1.87
N ARG A 507 29.96 -11.81 -1.56
CA ARG A 507 30.54 -11.96 -0.22
C ARG A 507 31.23 -10.68 0.25
N ASN A 508 32.04 -10.04 -0.60
CA ASN A 508 32.67 -8.76 -0.26
C ASN A 508 31.63 -7.69 0.10
N LEU A 509 30.49 -7.67 -0.61
CA LEU A 509 29.36 -6.78 -0.28
C LEU A 509 28.71 -7.15 1.07
N LEU A 510 28.72 -8.42 1.47
CA LEU A 510 28.14 -8.88 2.75
C LEU A 510 29.05 -8.46 3.90
N GLU A 511 30.35 -8.65 3.74
CA GLU A 511 31.36 -8.21 4.71
C GLU A 511 31.35 -6.68 4.85
N GLU A 512 31.24 -5.93 3.75
CA GLU A 512 31.05 -4.48 3.79
C GLU A 512 29.77 -4.09 4.55
N MET A 513 28.65 -4.75 4.26
CA MET A 513 27.35 -4.50 4.90
C MET A 513 27.41 -4.74 6.42
N GLN A 514 28.07 -5.82 6.86
CA GLN A 514 28.27 -6.16 8.26
C GLN A 514 29.18 -5.16 8.97
N LEU A 515 30.28 -4.75 8.34
CA LEU A 515 31.21 -3.75 8.88
C LEU A 515 30.54 -2.38 9.10
N LEU A 516 29.60 -2.01 8.22
CA LEU A 516 28.83 -0.77 8.32
C LEU A 516 27.64 -0.88 9.30
N GLY A 517 27.46 -2.03 9.96
CA GLY A 517 26.38 -2.26 10.93
C GLY A 517 24.99 -2.29 10.30
N VAL A 518 24.87 -2.53 8.99
CA VAL A 518 23.57 -2.66 8.34
C VAL A 518 23.04 -4.07 8.61
N PRO A 519 21.83 -4.22 9.19
CA PRO A 519 21.33 -5.53 9.60
C PRO A 519 21.06 -6.42 8.39
N CYS A 520 21.65 -7.62 8.41
CA CYS A 520 21.36 -8.66 7.42
C CYS A 520 19.92 -9.14 7.62
N ASN A 521 19.12 -9.12 6.57
CA ASN A 521 17.77 -9.66 6.61
C ASN A 521 17.76 -11.12 6.13
N GLU A 522 16.67 -11.84 6.44
CA GLU A 522 16.50 -13.24 6.07
C GLU A 522 16.66 -13.47 4.56
N PHE A 523 16.16 -12.51 3.77
CA PHE A 523 16.20 -12.53 2.31
C PHE A 523 17.64 -12.55 1.75
N ILE A 524 18.59 -11.84 2.36
CA ILE A 524 19.99 -11.79 1.92
C ILE A 524 20.64 -13.16 2.07
N TYR A 525 20.55 -13.78 3.26
CA TYR A 525 21.12 -15.10 3.49
C TYR A 525 20.47 -16.16 2.59
N ASN A 526 19.14 -16.15 2.45
CA ASN A 526 18.44 -17.06 1.53
C ASN A 526 18.91 -16.89 0.09
N THR A 527 19.08 -15.65 -0.38
CA THR A 527 19.53 -15.37 -1.76
C THR A 527 20.95 -15.87 -2.01
N LEU A 528 21.87 -15.62 -1.07
CA LEU A 528 23.26 -16.05 -1.19
C LEU A 528 23.40 -17.58 -1.10
N ILE A 529 22.74 -18.21 -0.13
CA ILE A 529 22.74 -19.67 0.05
C ILE A 529 22.13 -20.35 -1.18
N ASN A 530 21.01 -19.84 -1.69
CA ASN A 530 20.39 -20.37 -2.91
C ASN A 530 21.29 -20.20 -4.13
N GLY A 531 21.93 -19.04 -4.28
CA GLY A 531 22.90 -18.80 -5.34
C GLY A 531 24.06 -19.79 -5.30
N LEU A 532 24.70 -19.96 -4.14
CA LEU A 532 25.80 -20.90 -3.94
C LEU A 532 25.38 -22.36 -4.17
N SER A 533 24.13 -22.69 -3.84
CA SER A 533 23.58 -24.04 -4.05
C SER A 533 23.32 -24.32 -5.54
N ILE A 534 22.87 -23.33 -6.31
CA ILE A 534 22.64 -23.46 -7.76
C ILE A 534 23.98 -23.60 -8.52
N SER A 535 25.04 -22.92 -8.06
CA SER A 535 26.36 -23.00 -8.69
C SER A 535 27.16 -24.25 -8.31
N GLY A 536 26.64 -25.10 -7.41
CA GLY A 536 27.31 -26.30 -6.93
C GLY A 536 28.38 -26.05 -5.85
N CYS A 537 28.50 -24.83 -5.33
CA CYS A 537 29.45 -24.45 -4.27
C CYS A 537 28.94 -24.86 -2.86
N MET A 538 28.61 -26.14 -2.68
CA MET A 538 27.85 -26.64 -1.53
C MET A 538 28.56 -26.44 -0.18
N LEU A 539 29.89 -26.57 -0.14
CA LEU A 539 30.67 -26.36 1.09
C LEU A 539 30.54 -24.93 1.62
N GLU A 540 30.59 -23.94 0.72
CA GLU A 540 30.43 -22.54 1.08
C GLU A 540 28.99 -22.23 1.50
N ALA A 541 27.99 -22.81 0.81
CA ALA A 541 26.58 -22.66 1.16
C ALA A 541 26.28 -23.15 2.59
N VAL A 542 26.81 -24.33 2.95
CA VAL A 542 26.65 -24.89 4.29
C VAL A 542 27.40 -24.07 5.34
N LYS A 543 28.64 -23.64 5.05
CA LYS A 543 29.42 -22.78 5.96
C LYS A 543 28.66 -21.47 6.24
N MET A 544 28.11 -20.84 5.20
CA MET A 544 27.34 -19.60 5.32
C MET A 544 26.05 -19.81 6.14
N LEU A 545 25.35 -20.94 5.98
CA LEU A 545 24.18 -21.26 6.81
C LEU A 545 24.55 -21.31 8.29
N TYR A 546 25.64 -22.00 8.66
CA TYR A 546 26.06 -22.08 10.06
C TYR A 546 26.53 -20.74 10.63
N GLU A 547 27.25 -19.94 9.84
CA GLU A 547 27.63 -18.57 10.22
C GLU A 547 26.38 -17.72 10.44
N ALA A 548 25.39 -17.77 9.53
CA ALA A 548 24.14 -17.05 9.67
C ALA A 548 23.37 -17.46 10.94
N ILE A 549 23.24 -18.77 11.21
CA ILE A 549 22.56 -19.30 12.39
C ILE A 549 23.21 -18.78 13.68
N ARG A 550 24.55 -18.76 13.73
CA ARG A 550 25.30 -18.22 14.88
C ARG A 550 25.00 -16.74 15.10
N ASP A 551 24.80 -16.00 14.03
CA ASP A 551 24.49 -14.57 14.06
C ASP A 551 22.99 -14.28 14.32
N GLY A 552 22.20 -15.31 14.65
CA GLY A 552 20.79 -15.19 15.04
C GLY A 552 19.77 -15.37 13.92
N PHE A 553 20.20 -15.77 12.72
CA PHE A 553 19.30 -16.10 11.61
C PHE A 553 18.53 -17.39 11.89
N VAL A 554 17.21 -17.37 11.71
CA VAL A 554 16.34 -18.56 11.77
C VAL A 554 16.13 -19.04 10.34
N PRO A 555 16.70 -20.19 9.94
CA PRO A 555 16.51 -20.70 8.59
C PRO A 555 15.05 -21.05 8.33
N SER A 556 14.59 -20.77 7.12
CA SER A 556 13.26 -21.14 6.64
C SER A 556 13.31 -22.50 5.93
N CYS A 557 12.12 -23.03 5.61
CA CYS A 557 12.00 -24.18 4.71
C CYS A 557 12.71 -23.93 3.36
N MET A 558 12.59 -22.72 2.81
CA MET A 558 13.24 -22.32 1.57
C MET A 558 14.77 -22.42 1.65
N THR A 559 15.37 -22.00 2.78
CA THR A 559 16.83 -22.05 3.00
C THR A 559 17.34 -23.49 2.93
N TYR A 560 16.67 -24.40 3.63
CA TYR A 560 17.03 -25.83 3.63
C TYR A 560 16.78 -26.49 2.29
N ASN A 561 15.66 -26.18 1.64
CA ASN A 561 15.34 -26.68 0.29
C ASN A 561 16.39 -26.28 -0.74
N SER A 562 16.93 -25.06 -0.68
CA SER A 562 18.03 -24.63 -1.55
C SER A 562 19.26 -25.52 -1.39
N ILE A 563 19.68 -25.81 -0.16
CA ILE A 563 20.86 -26.65 0.11
C ILE A 563 20.60 -28.11 -0.25
N ILE A 564 19.43 -28.65 0.09
CA ILE A 564 19.03 -30.02 -0.25
C ILE A 564 19.03 -30.19 -1.78
N ASN A 565 18.37 -29.31 -2.52
CA ASN A 565 18.35 -29.34 -3.98
C ASN A 565 19.75 -29.18 -4.58
N GLY A 566 20.61 -28.33 -3.99
CA GLY A 566 22.01 -28.20 -4.39
C GLY A 566 22.79 -29.51 -4.24
N PHE A 567 22.65 -30.20 -3.10
CA PHE A 567 23.29 -31.50 -2.88
C PHE A 567 22.75 -32.60 -3.80
N VAL A 568 21.43 -32.63 -4.01
CA VAL A 568 20.78 -33.55 -4.95
C VAL A 568 21.33 -33.36 -6.36
N LYS A 569 21.42 -32.11 -6.84
CA LYS A 569 21.97 -31.81 -8.18
C LYS A 569 23.45 -32.15 -8.30
N ALA A 570 24.21 -32.05 -7.21
CA ALA A 570 25.60 -32.50 -7.14
C ALA A 570 25.74 -34.03 -7.03
N GLY A 571 24.64 -34.79 -7.00
CA GLY A 571 24.62 -36.25 -6.84
C GLY A 571 24.93 -36.74 -5.42
N ASN A 572 25.04 -35.84 -4.44
CA ASN A 572 25.40 -36.19 -3.07
C ASN A 572 24.15 -36.36 -2.18
N MET A 573 23.48 -37.50 -2.34
CA MET A 573 22.26 -37.82 -1.59
C MET A 573 22.48 -37.97 -0.07
N ALA A 574 23.69 -38.37 0.35
CA ALA A 574 24.02 -38.52 1.78
C ALA A 574 24.01 -37.17 2.52
N CYS A 575 24.65 -36.15 1.94
CA CYS A 575 24.63 -34.79 2.50
C CYS A 575 23.23 -34.16 2.43
N ALA A 576 22.46 -34.44 1.38
CA ALA A 576 21.07 -34.02 1.29
C ALA A 576 20.23 -34.61 2.44
N ALA A 577 20.34 -35.92 2.69
CA ALA A 577 19.62 -36.61 3.76
C ALA A 577 20.02 -36.09 5.16
N SER A 578 21.31 -35.82 5.40
CA SER A 578 21.79 -35.20 6.64
C SER A 578 21.17 -33.81 6.86
N THR A 579 21.11 -33.00 5.80
CA THR A 579 20.51 -31.66 5.83
C THR A 579 19.01 -31.72 6.11
N PHE A 580 18.30 -32.70 5.53
CA PHE A 580 16.89 -32.96 5.80
C PHE A 580 16.62 -33.37 7.26
N GLN A 581 17.48 -34.23 7.82
CA GLN A 581 17.36 -34.61 9.23
C GLN A 581 17.58 -33.40 10.16
N GLU A 582 18.54 -32.54 9.84
CA GLU A 582 18.78 -31.31 10.60
C GLU A 582 17.57 -30.36 10.54
N MET A 583 16.99 -30.18 9.34
CA MET A 583 15.75 -29.41 9.15
C MET A 583 14.63 -29.92 10.08
N CYS A 584 14.42 -31.25 10.13
CA CYS A 584 13.43 -31.87 11.00
C CYS A 584 13.75 -31.69 12.49
N LYS A 585 15.03 -31.85 12.90
CA LYS A 585 15.46 -31.67 14.30
C LYS A 585 15.22 -30.25 14.82
N ARG A 586 15.28 -29.25 13.94
CA ARG A 586 14.97 -27.86 14.27
C ARG A 586 13.48 -27.52 14.27
N GLY A 587 12.60 -28.50 14.02
CA GLY A 587 11.16 -28.29 13.98
C GLY A 587 10.66 -27.56 12.73
N ILE A 588 11.48 -27.47 11.67
CA ILE A 588 11.07 -26.89 10.39
C ILE A 588 10.40 -28.01 9.58
N ALA A 589 9.11 -27.87 9.32
CA ALA A 589 8.34 -28.89 8.60
C ALA A 589 8.74 -28.93 7.11
N PRO A 590 9.14 -30.11 6.58
CA PRO A 590 9.34 -30.30 5.14
C PRO A 590 8.09 -30.02 4.33
N ASP A 591 8.24 -29.31 3.21
CA ASP A 591 7.16 -29.00 2.27
C ASP A 591 7.26 -29.85 1.00
N ILE A 592 6.33 -29.64 0.06
CA ILE A 592 6.31 -30.38 -1.20
C ILE A 592 7.61 -30.22 -2.01
N VAL A 593 8.27 -29.06 -1.93
CA VAL A 593 9.53 -28.79 -2.64
C VAL A 593 10.66 -29.60 -2.03
N THR A 594 10.68 -29.80 -0.71
CA THR A 594 11.65 -30.69 -0.06
C THR A 594 11.53 -32.11 -0.61
N TYR A 595 10.31 -32.66 -0.61
CA TYR A 595 10.06 -34.03 -1.07
C TYR A 595 10.30 -34.19 -2.57
N SER A 596 9.89 -33.21 -3.39
CA SER A 596 10.10 -33.25 -4.85
C SER A 596 11.58 -33.25 -5.20
N SER A 597 12.42 -32.47 -4.50
CA SER A 597 13.88 -32.51 -4.68
C SER A 597 14.47 -33.88 -4.38
N PHE A 598 14.03 -34.57 -3.32
CA PHE A 598 14.50 -35.94 -3.05
C PHE A 598 14.02 -36.95 -4.10
N ILE A 599 12.74 -36.86 -4.51
CA ILE A 599 12.17 -37.72 -5.54
C ILE A 599 12.95 -37.57 -6.85
N ASP A 600 13.19 -36.33 -7.31
CA ASP A 600 14.00 -36.04 -8.49
C ASP A 600 15.42 -36.66 -8.38
N GLY A 601 16.06 -36.48 -7.23
CA GLY A 601 17.37 -37.04 -6.95
C GLY A 601 17.41 -38.56 -7.02
N TYR A 602 16.47 -39.23 -6.35
CA TYR A 602 16.40 -40.69 -6.34
C TYR A 602 16.05 -41.26 -7.71
N CYS A 603 15.14 -40.63 -8.48
CA CYS A 603 14.84 -41.02 -9.84
C CYS A 603 16.06 -40.88 -10.77
N LYS A 604 16.86 -39.81 -10.62
CA LYS A 604 18.11 -39.63 -11.39
C LYS A 604 19.21 -40.63 -11.00
N SER A 605 19.23 -41.08 -9.76
CA SER A 605 20.16 -42.09 -9.26
C SER A 605 19.66 -43.54 -9.43
N SER A 606 18.59 -43.77 -10.19
CA SER A 606 17.97 -45.10 -10.41
C SER A 606 17.63 -45.84 -9.10
N CYS A 607 17.18 -45.08 -8.08
CA CYS A 607 16.80 -45.58 -6.77
C CYS A 607 15.30 -45.36 -6.53
N CYS A 608 14.44 -45.80 -7.45
CA CYS A 608 13.02 -45.42 -7.45
C CYS A 608 12.22 -45.97 -6.25
N ASP A 609 12.68 -47.04 -5.60
CA ASP A 609 12.11 -47.53 -4.32
C ASP A 609 12.11 -46.47 -3.21
N LEU A 610 13.20 -45.70 -3.11
CA LEU A 610 13.32 -44.61 -2.14
C LEU A 610 12.44 -43.42 -2.55
N ALA A 611 12.29 -43.17 -3.85
CA ALA A 611 11.38 -42.16 -4.37
C ALA A 611 9.91 -42.48 -4.01
N LEU A 612 9.48 -43.74 -4.14
CA LEU A 612 8.14 -44.19 -3.71
C LEU A 612 7.92 -44.07 -2.20
N LYS A 613 8.93 -44.37 -1.38
CA LYS A 613 8.85 -44.14 0.07
C LYS A 613 8.60 -42.68 0.40
N PHE A 614 9.29 -41.77 -0.28
CA PHE A 614 9.07 -40.33 -0.13
C PHE A 614 7.67 -39.93 -0.60
N LEU A 615 7.19 -40.46 -1.74
CA LEU A 615 5.83 -40.23 -2.24
C LEU A 615 4.75 -40.65 -1.23
N ASN A 616 4.88 -41.83 -0.64
CA ASN A 616 3.95 -42.33 0.37
C ASN A 616 3.94 -41.45 1.63
N GLU A 617 5.08 -40.90 2.01
CA GLU A 617 5.16 -39.93 3.11
C GLU A 617 4.47 -38.61 2.78
N VAL A 618 4.57 -38.11 1.53
CA VAL A 618 3.83 -36.93 1.06
C VAL A 618 2.32 -37.15 1.19
N ASN A 619 1.84 -38.30 0.72
CA ASN A 619 0.43 -38.69 0.80
C ASN A 619 -0.06 -38.80 2.25
N ARG A 620 0.74 -39.43 3.14
CA ARG A 620 0.43 -39.57 4.57
C ARG A 620 0.29 -38.22 5.28
N ARG A 621 1.05 -37.22 4.85
CA ARG A 621 0.99 -35.85 5.39
C ARG A 621 -0.12 -34.99 4.79
N GLY A 622 -0.90 -35.53 3.84
CA GLY A 622 -1.95 -34.79 3.13
C GLY A 622 -1.41 -33.66 2.25
N LEU A 623 -0.13 -33.70 1.88
CA LEU A 623 0.47 -32.74 0.97
C LEU A 623 0.07 -33.09 -0.46
N LYS A 624 -0.45 -32.12 -1.22
CA LYS A 624 -0.76 -32.34 -2.63
C LYS A 624 0.53 -32.29 -3.45
N ILE A 625 0.82 -33.41 -4.12
CA ILE A 625 1.94 -33.53 -5.04
C ILE A 625 1.67 -32.66 -6.27
N ASP A 626 2.69 -31.93 -6.74
CA ASP A 626 2.57 -31.14 -7.96
C ASP A 626 2.68 -32.04 -9.21
N MET A 627 2.14 -31.56 -10.34
CA MET A 627 2.21 -32.30 -11.60
C MET A 627 3.65 -32.59 -12.03
N CYS A 628 4.59 -31.71 -11.66
CA CYS A 628 6.00 -31.86 -11.99
C CYS A 628 6.61 -33.10 -11.30
N THR A 629 6.30 -33.35 -10.03
CA THR A 629 6.80 -34.50 -9.28
C THR A 629 6.24 -35.82 -9.81
N TYR A 630 4.97 -35.86 -10.20
CA TYR A 630 4.40 -37.05 -10.87
C TYR A 630 5.12 -37.34 -12.20
N ASN A 631 5.35 -36.32 -13.02
CA ASN A 631 6.09 -36.48 -14.27
C ASN A 631 7.51 -37.00 -14.02
N MET A 632 8.21 -36.49 -13.00
CA MET A 632 9.56 -36.96 -12.65
C MET A 632 9.58 -38.44 -12.24
N LEU A 633 8.58 -38.90 -11.49
CA LEU A 633 8.48 -40.32 -11.10
C LEU A 633 8.26 -41.22 -12.30
N VAL A 634 7.29 -40.91 -13.17
CA VAL A 634 7.02 -41.73 -14.36
C VAL A 634 8.26 -41.80 -15.25
N VAL A 635 8.90 -40.65 -15.52
CA VAL A 635 10.15 -40.59 -16.29
C VAL A 635 11.28 -41.37 -15.62
N GLY A 636 11.38 -41.31 -14.29
CA GLY A 636 12.37 -42.08 -13.51
C GLY A 636 12.20 -43.58 -13.67
N PHE A 637 10.97 -44.08 -13.50
CA PHE A 637 10.65 -45.50 -13.66
C PHE A 637 10.84 -45.99 -15.10
N CYS A 638 10.47 -45.18 -16.12
CA CYS A 638 10.76 -45.49 -17.51
C CYS A 638 12.26 -45.68 -17.76
N LYS A 639 13.12 -44.83 -17.18
CA LYS A 639 14.58 -44.92 -17.33
C LYS A 639 15.19 -46.12 -16.62
N GLU A 640 14.60 -46.56 -15.52
CA GLU A 640 14.99 -47.78 -14.81
C GLU A 640 14.53 -49.05 -15.54
N GLY A 641 13.59 -48.93 -16.49
CA GLY A 641 13.00 -50.04 -17.24
C GLY A 641 11.82 -50.71 -16.53
N ASN A 642 11.40 -50.20 -15.37
CA ASN A 642 10.24 -50.71 -14.64
C ASN A 642 8.95 -50.05 -15.18
N MET A 643 8.48 -50.58 -16.31
CA MET A 643 7.32 -50.04 -17.03
C MET A 643 5.98 -50.33 -16.33
N GLU A 644 5.90 -51.39 -15.53
CA GLU A 644 4.69 -51.73 -14.75
C GLU A 644 4.36 -50.63 -13.73
N ALA A 645 5.34 -50.23 -12.91
CA ALA A 645 5.18 -49.14 -11.95
C ALA A 645 4.95 -47.79 -12.65
N ALA A 646 5.61 -47.55 -13.79
CA ALA A 646 5.41 -46.33 -14.58
C ALA A 646 3.97 -46.22 -15.12
N ALA A 647 3.40 -47.33 -15.60
CA ALA A 647 2.03 -47.40 -16.11
C ALA A 647 0.99 -47.22 -14.99
N GLU A 648 1.21 -47.83 -13.83
CA GLU A 648 0.33 -47.67 -12.66
C GLU A 648 0.30 -46.20 -12.19
N LEU A 649 1.46 -45.55 -12.10
CA LEU A 649 1.57 -44.14 -11.75
C LEU A 649 0.89 -43.23 -12.79
N TYR A 650 1.03 -43.53 -14.08
CA TYR A 650 0.36 -42.81 -15.15
C TYR A 650 -1.18 -42.97 -15.08
N HIS A 651 -1.67 -44.19 -14.84
CA HIS A 651 -3.10 -44.44 -14.68
C HIS A 651 -3.68 -43.70 -13.46
N ASN A 652 -2.98 -43.73 -12.33
CA ASN A 652 -3.38 -42.98 -11.12
C ASN A 652 -3.41 -41.47 -11.39
N PHE A 653 -2.43 -40.96 -12.13
CA PHE A 653 -2.36 -39.55 -12.55
C PHE A 653 -3.55 -39.15 -13.44
N LYS A 654 -3.95 -40.02 -14.37
CA LYS A 654 -5.13 -39.80 -15.24
C LYS A 654 -6.45 -39.84 -14.50
N GLN A 655 -6.64 -40.75 -13.54
CA GLN A 655 -7.86 -40.80 -12.72
C GLN A 655 -8.07 -39.52 -11.89
N LEU A 656 -6.99 -38.80 -11.58
CA LEU A 656 -7.05 -37.50 -10.88
C LEU A 656 -7.42 -36.33 -11.81
N GLY A 657 -7.62 -36.57 -13.11
CA GLY A 657 -7.98 -35.56 -14.10
C GLY A 657 -6.85 -34.58 -14.45
N LEU A 658 -5.60 -34.98 -14.23
CA LEU A 658 -4.43 -34.14 -14.51
C LEU A 658 -3.92 -34.37 -15.94
N PRO A 659 -3.61 -33.30 -16.71
CA PRO A 659 -3.10 -33.44 -18.08
C PRO A 659 -1.64 -33.91 -18.07
N ALA A 660 -1.35 -34.97 -18.81
CA ALA A 660 0.01 -35.51 -18.94
C ALA A 660 0.86 -34.61 -19.85
N SER A 661 2.15 -34.48 -19.54
CA SER A 661 3.07 -33.70 -20.38
C SER A 661 3.62 -34.54 -21.53
N ALA A 662 4.03 -33.89 -22.63
CA ALA A 662 4.71 -34.56 -23.75
C ALA A 662 5.93 -35.38 -23.29
N THR A 663 6.67 -34.92 -22.26
CA THR A 663 7.82 -35.65 -21.71
C THR A 663 7.44 -37.00 -21.09
N VAL A 664 6.25 -37.10 -20.48
CA VAL A 664 5.75 -38.35 -19.89
C VAL A 664 5.40 -39.35 -20.99
N TYR A 665 4.62 -38.94 -21.99
CA TYR A 665 4.30 -39.78 -23.15
C TYR A 665 5.57 -40.24 -23.87
N ASN A 666 6.49 -39.31 -24.20
CA ASN A 666 7.75 -39.66 -24.87
C ASN A 666 8.57 -40.68 -24.06
N SER A 667 8.60 -40.56 -22.73
CA SER A 667 9.36 -41.49 -21.88
C SER A 667 8.69 -42.86 -21.78
N LEU A 668 7.35 -42.91 -21.69
CA LEU A 668 6.60 -44.17 -21.68
C LEU A 668 6.72 -44.89 -23.03
N ILE A 669 6.53 -44.16 -24.14
CA ILE A 669 6.65 -44.69 -25.50
C ILE A 669 8.06 -45.22 -25.75
N SER A 670 9.11 -44.47 -25.36
CA SER A 670 10.48 -44.97 -25.48
C SER A 670 10.70 -46.21 -24.62
N GLY A 671 10.20 -46.23 -23.39
CA GLY A 671 10.37 -47.35 -22.47
C GLY A 671 9.74 -48.65 -23.00
N TYR A 672 8.50 -48.58 -23.50
CA TYR A 672 7.84 -49.73 -24.13
C TYR A 672 8.54 -50.19 -25.40
N LYS A 673 9.00 -49.25 -26.25
CA LYS A 673 9.78 -49.56 -27.45
C LYS A 673 11.14 -50.20 -27.11
N ASP A 674 11.78 -49.83 -26.00
CA ASP A 674 13.04 -50.44 -25.55
C ASP A 674 12.84 -51.86 -24.97
N LEU A 675 11.65 -52.15 -24.42
CA LEU A 675 11.21 -53.52 -24.09
C LEU A 675 10.75 -54.34 -25.31
N GLY A 676 10.61 -53.71 -26.48
CA GLY A 676 10.11 -54.34 -27.70
C GLY A 676 8.57 -54.45 -27.78
N GLU A 677 7.85 -53.86 -26.84
CA GLU A 677 6.38 -53.86 -26.79
C GLU A 677 5.82 -52.68 -27.59
N MET A 678 5.58 -52.89 -28.88
CA MET A 678 5.15 -51.79 -29.77
C MET A 678 3.66 -51.43 -29.69
N GLU A 679 2.77 -52.35 -29.32
CA GLU A 679 1.33 -52.04 -29.24
C GLU A 679 1.00 -51.02 -28.12
N PRO A 680 1.46 -51.19 -26.86
CA PRO A 680 1.23 -50.18 -25.82
C PRO A 680 1.84 -48.81 -26.18
N ALA A 681 2.97 -48.81 -26.90
CA ALA A 681 3.62 -47.59 -27.37
C ALA A 681 2.77 -46.83 -28.41
N LEU A 682 2.05 -47.55 -29.28
CA LEU A 682 1.18 -46.95 -30.30
C LEU A 682 -0.15 -46.49 -29.69
N GLU A 683 -0.72 -47.23 -28.74
CA GLU A 683 -1.91 -46.79 -27.98
C GLU A 683 -1.65 -45.47 -27.25
N LEU A 684 -0.49 -45.33 -26.60
CA LEU A 684 -0.08 -44.08 -25.94
C LEU A 684 0.14 -42.93 -26.93
N PHE A 685 0.59 -43.23 -28.15
CA PHE A 685 0.77 -42.23 -29.20
C PHE A 685 -0.57 -41.73 -29.75
N ASP A 686 -1.55 -42.63 -29.92
CA ASP A 686 -2.90 -42.27 -30.32
C ASP A 686 -3.61 -41.45 -29.25
N GLU A 687 -3.43 -41.81 -27.96
CA GLU A 687 -3.92 -41.04 -26.82
C GLU A 687 -3.32 -39.62 -26.79
N MET A 688 -2.00 -39.51 -26.92
CA MET A 688 -1.29 -38.21 -26.99
C MET A 688 -1.81 -37.34 -28.14
N SER A 689 -2.07 -37.94 -29.29
CA SER A 689 -2.62 -37.26 -30.47
C SER A 689 -4.06 -36.80 -30.25
N ALA A 690 -4.90 -37.61 -29.62
CA ALA A 690 -6.29 -37.28 -29.30
C ALA A 690 -6.41 -36.13 -28.29
N GLU A 691 -5.46 -36.03 -27.35
CA GLU A 691 -5.37 -34.93 -26.38
C GLU A 691 -4.83 -33.62 -26.98
N GLY A 692 -4.45 -33.62 -28.26
CA GLY A 692 -3.93 -32.43 -28.95
C GLY A 692 -2.52 -32.01 -28.50
N ILE A 693 -1.75 -32.92 -27.91
CA ILE A 693 -0.39 -32.66 -27.47
C ILE A 693 0.55 -32.76 -28.70
N PRO A 694 1.36 -31.72 -28.99
CA PRO A 694 2.21 -31.72 -30.16
C PRO A 694 3.28 -32.81 -30.07
N CYS A 695 3.28 -33.70 -31.05
CA CYS A 695 4.31 -34.71 -31.25
C CYS A 695 5.56 -34.04 -31.87
N ASP A 696 6.74 -34.39 -31.39
CA ASP A 696 8.00 -33.91 -31.96
C ASP A 696 8.56 -34.90 -32.98
N THR A 697 9.53 -34.44 -33.78
CA THR A 697 10.23 -35.27 -34.77
C THR A 697 10.85 -36.52 -34.12
N ALA A 698 11.46 -36.36 -32.94
CA ALA A 698 12.15 -37.44 -32.23
C ALA A 698 11.21 -38.59 -31.82
N LEU A 699 9.98 -38.29 -31.40
CA LEU A 699 8.98 -39.30 -31.06
C LEU A 699 8.57 -40.13 -32.28
N TYR A 700 8.27 -39.48 -33.40
CA TYR A 700 7.99 -40.15 -34.67
C TYR A 700 9.16 -41.04 -35.10
N THR A 701 10.39 -40.52 -35.09
CA THR A 701 11.58 -41.31 -35.39
C THR A 701 11.72 -42.54 -34.48
N THR A 702 11.40 -42.39 -33.19
CA THR A 702 11.48 -43.46 -32.18
C THR A 702 10.48 -44.58 -32.46
N LEU A 703 9.23 -44.23 -32.76
CA LEU A 703 8.18 -45.19 -33.10
C LEU A 703 8.45 -45.88 -34.44
N ILE A 704 8.84 -45.13 -35.46
CA ILE A 704 9.22 -45.67 -36.78
C ILE A 704 10.37 -46.69 -36.61
N ASN A 705 11.40 -46.36 -35.83
CA ASN A 705 12.51 -47.28 -35.52
C ASN A 705 12.03 -48.54 -34.78
N GLY A 706 11.14 -48.37 -33.79
CA GLY A 706 10.55 -49.48 -33.04
C GLY A 706 9.79 -50.45 -33.95
N LEU A 707 8.94 -49.91 -34.83
CA LEU A 707 8.15 -50.68 -35.79
C LEU A 707 9.03 -51.45 -36.78
N PHE A 708 10.03 -50.80 -37.38
CA PHE A 708 11.00 -51.49 -38.24
C PHE A 708 11.75 -52.60 -37.52
N LYS A 709 12.12 -52.41 -36.25
CA LYS A 709 12.76 -53.46 -35.44
C LYS A 709 11.82 -54.63 -35.13
N SER A 710 10.54 -54.37 -34.94
CA SER A 710 9.51 -55.40 -34.73
C SER A 710 9.07 -56.11 -36.02
N GLY A 711 9.47 -55.60 -37.19
CA GLY A 711 9.16 -56.17 -38.51
C GLY A 711 7.85 -55.67 -39.14
N ASP A 712 7.17 -54.69 -38.53
CA ASP A 712 5.93 -54.10 -39.04
C ASP A 712 6.22 -52.85 -39.88
N GLU A 713 6.59 -53.08 -41.14
CA GLU A 713 7.00 -52.04 -42.08
C GLU A 713 5.85 -51.15 -42.55
N ASN A 714 4.66 -51.71 -42.74
CA ASN A 714 3.50 -50.96 -43.23
C ASN A 714 3.11 -49.85 -42.27
N ARG A 715 2.99 -50.16 -40.97
CA ARG A 715 2.69 -49.14 -39.93
C ARG A 715 3.82 -48.12 -39.78
N ALA A 716 5.08 -48.52 -40.00
CA ALA A 716 6.22 -47.60 -39.95
C ALA A 716 6.12 -46.53 -41.06
N LEU A 717 5.74 -46.94 -42.27
CA LEU A 717 5.51 -46.03 -43.40
C LEU A 717 4.25 -45.18 -43.23
N GLU A 718 3.19 -45.72 -42.63
CA GLU A 718 1.99 -44.94 -42.27
C GLU A 718 2.33 -43.81 -41.28
N LEU A 719 3.11 -44.10 -40.22
CA LEU A 719 3.57 -43.06 -39.28
C LEU A 719 4.44 -42.00 -39.95
N TYR A 720 5.30 -42.40 -40.89
CA TYR A 720 6.11 -41.46 -41.67
C TYR A 720 5.25 -40.53 -42.55
N ASN A 721 4.27 -41.09 -43.25
CA ASN A 721 3.34 -40.29 -44.06
C ASN A 721 2.52 -39.34 -43.18
N GLY A 722 2.02 -39.82 -42.03
CA GLY A 722 1.30 -38.99 -41.06
C GLY A 722 2.15 -37.86 -40.46
N MET A 723 3.46 -38.07 -40.28
CA MET A 723 4.40 -37.02 -39.88
C MET A 723 4.47 -35.90 -40.92
N ASN A 724 4.57 -36.27 -42.20
CA ASN A 724 4.65 -35.33 -43.33
C ASN A 724 3.34 -34.55 -43.52
N GLU A 725 2.18 -35.22 -43.41
CA GLU A 725 0.85 -34.58 -43.52
C GLU A 725 0.60 -33.54 -42.42
N LYS A 726 1.09 -33.80 -41.21
CA LYS A 726 1.03 -32.84 -40.09
C LYS A 726 2.06 -31.70 -40.20
N GLY A 727 2.88 -31.67 -41.24
CA GLY A 727 3.89 -30.63 -41.49
C GLY A 727 5.10 -30.69 -40.56
N ILE A 728 5.36 -31.84 -39.93
CA ILE A 728 6.53 -32.04 -39.07
C ILE A 728 7.70 -32.46 -39.95
N LEU A 729 8.79 -31.68 -39.95
CA LEU A 729 9.93 -31.90 -40.84
C LEU A 729 10.78 -33.11 -40.38
N PRO A 730 11.00 -34.11 -41.26
CA PRO A 730 11.94 -35.19 -41.01
C PRO A 730 13.38 -34.70 -40.94
N ASP A 731 14.16 -35.24 -40.01
CA ASP A 731 15.58 -34.94 -39.86
C ASP A 731 16.48 -36.06 -40.41
N VAL A 732 17.80 -35.85 -40.38
CA VAL A 732 18.79 -36.83 -40.86
C VAL A 732 18.65 -38.16 -40.11
N VAL A 733 18.28 -38.14 -38.82
CA VAL A 733 18.09 -39.36 -38.00
C VAL A 733 16.87 -40.14 -38.47
N THR A 734 15.78 -39.44 -38.81
CA THR A 734 14.55 -40.03 -39.36
C THR A 734 14.84 -40.76 -40.68
N PHE A 735 15.53 -40.11 -41.61
CA PHE A 735 15.93 -40.74 -42.88
C PHE A 735 16.94 -41.87 -42.68
N THR A 736 17.82 -41.78 -41.67
CA THR A 736 18.72 -42.88 -41.29
C THR A 736 17.93 -44.11 -40.83
N VAL A 737 16.93 -43.92 -39.97
CA VAL A 737 16.05 -45.00 -39.46
C VAL A 737 15.23 -45.62 -40.60
N LEU A 738 14.65 -44.80 -41.48
CA LEU A 738 13.90 -45.27 -42.64
C LEU A 738 14.78 -46.10 -43.57
N THR A 739 15.96 -45.57 -43.93
CA THR A 739 16.93 -46.27 -44.77
C THR A 739 17.33 -47.60 -44.16
N HIS A 740 17.68 -47.61 -42.87
CA HIS A 740 18.09 -48.82 -42.16
C HIS A 740 16.97 -49.87 -42.10
N GLY A 741 15.73 -49.44 -41.81
CA GLY A 741 14.55 -50.31 -41.74
C GLY A 741 14.23 -50.97 -43.07
N LEU A 742 14.14 -50.16 -44.14
CA LEU A 742 13.83 -50.62 -45.50
C LEU A 742 14.92 -51.53 -46.08
N CYS A 743 16.20 -51.24 -45.80
CA CYS A 743 17.31 -52.09 -46.24
C CYS A 743 17.40 -53.43 -45.51
N ARG A 744 16.93 -53.52 -44.25
CA ARG A 744 17.06 -54.74 -43.43
C ARG A 744 16.07 -55.84 -43.82
N ASN A 745 14.91 -55.49 -44.39
CA ASN A 745 13.84 -56.42 -44.75
C ASN A 745 13.95 -57.02 -46.18
N GLY A 746 15.00 -56.67 -46.94
CA GLY A 746 15.39 -57.39 -48.16
C GLY A 746 14.55 -57.11 -49.40
N GLN A 747 13.87 -55.95 -49.45
CA GLN A 747 13.16 -55.48 -50.64
C GLN A 747 13.61 -54.07 -51.03
N VAL A 748 14.92 -53.85 -51.26
CA VAL A 748 15.37 -52.56 -51.80
C VAL A 748 15.18 -52.56 -53.31
N GLU A 749 13.97 -52.21 -53.72
CA GLU A 749 13.73 -51.78 -55.09
C GLU A 749 14.49 -50.48 -55.37
N ARG A 750 14.95 -50.33 -56.62
CA ARG A 750 15.74 -49.16 -57.05
C ARG A 750 15.05 -47.84 -56.75
N GLU A 751 13.72 -47.89 -56.78
CA GLU A 751 12.86 -46.75 -56.57
C GLU A 751 12.84 -46.30 -55.10
N ILE A 752 12.99 -47.20 -54.12
CA ILE A 752 12.95 -46.83 -52.69
C ILE A 752 14.21 -46.04 -52.31
N ALA A 753 15.39 -46.48 -52.73
CA ALA A 753 16.64 -45.75 -52.47
C ALA A 753 16.65 -44.36 -53.12
N LYS A 754 16.13 -44.26 -54.35
CA LYS A 754 15.98 -42.97 -55.05
C LYS A 754 14.93 -42.09 -54.38
N GLN A 755 13.80 -42.66 -53.97
CA GLN A 755 12.73 -41.94 -53.29
C GLN A 755 13.23 -41.34 -51.99
N VAL A 756 13.93 -42.10 -51.16
CA VAL A 756 14.51 -41.59 -49.90
C VAL A 756 15.47 -40.42 -50.16
N LEU A 757 16.40 -40.56 -51.12
CA LEU A 757 17.34 -39.47 -51.44
C LEU A 757 16.65 -38.24 -52.04
N GLN A 758 15.63 -38.42 -52.89
CA GLN A 758 14.83 -37.32 -53.45
C GLN A 758 13.98 -36.61 -52.39
N GLU A 759 13.41 -37.35 -51.44
CA GLU A 759 12.68 -36.74 -50.33
C GLU A 759 13.60 -35.96 -49.40
N MET A 760 14.81 -36.47 -49.12
CA MET A 760 15.83 -35.71 -48.39
C MET A 760 16.15 -34.37 -49.07
N GLU A 761 16.32 -34.36 -50.40
CA GLU A 761 16.53 -33.13 -51.17
C GLU A 761 15.32 -32.19 -51.12
N ARG A 762 14.10 -32.72 -51.24
CA ARG A 762 12.85 -31.94 -51.15
C ARG A 762 12.71 -31.21 -49.82
N PHE A 763 13.10 -31.86 -48.72
CA PHE A 763 13.06 -31.27 -47.38
C PHE A 763 14.31 -30.46 -47.03
N GLY A 764 15.28 -30.35 -47.95
CA GLY A 764 16.53 -29.59 -47.74
C GLY A 764 17.50 -30.26 -46.76
N VAL A 765 17.35 -31.56 -46.53
CA VAL A 765 18.17 -32.35 -45.61
C VAL A 765 19.30 -33.01 -46.41
N LYS A 766 20.56 -32.71 -46.06
CA LYS A 766 21.71 -33.32 -46.73
C LYS A 766 21.92 -34.76 -46.25
N PRO A 767 22.03 -35.76 -47.14
CA PRO A 767 22.40 -37.11 -46.74
C PRO A 767 23.81 -37.15 -46.15
N ASN A 768 24.05 -38.08 -45.23
CA ASN A 768 25.35 -38.31 -44.62
C ASN A 768 26.00 -39.59 -45.19
N VAL A 769 27.28 -39.77 -44.91
CA VAL A 769 28.07 -40.95 -45.32
C VAL A 769 27.38 -42.27 -44.92
N HIS A 770 26.76 -42.29 -43.74
CA HIS A 770 26.11 -43.48 -43.20
C HIS A 770 24.88 -43.92 -44.02
N ILE A 771 24.05 -42.98 -44.49
CA ILE A 771 22.89 -43.28 -45.35
C ILE A 771 23.34 -43.89 -46.69
N TYR A 772 24.36 -43.31 -47.33
CA TYR A 772 24.95 -43.88 -48.56
C TYR A 772 25.52 -45.28 -48.33
N ASN A 773 26.27 -45.48 -47.24
CA ASN A 773 26.83 -46.79 -46.91
C ASN A 773 25.74 -47.85 -46.69
N MET A 774 24.63 -47.51 -46.03
CA MET A 774 23.50 -48.43 -45.84
C MET A 774 22.83 -48.81 -47.17
N LEU A 775 22.62 -47.84 -48.06
CA LEU A 775 22.04 -48.09 -49.38
C LEU A 775 22.97 -48.93 -50.25
N ILE A 776 24.25 -48.55 -50.37
CA ILE A 776 25.28 -49.27 -51.13
C ILE A 776 25.37 -50.72 -50.62
N ASN A 777 25.50 -50.94 -49.31
CA ASN A 777 25.55 -52.28 -48.71
C ASN A 777 24.30 -53.11 -49.03
N SER A 778 23.12 -52.49 -49.06
CA SER A 778 21.89 -53.20 -49.42
C SER A 778 21.89 -53.68 -50.87
N TYR A 779 22.29 -52.83 -51.83
CA TYR A 779 22.42 -53.23 -53.23
C TYR A 779 23.50 -54.31 -53.44
N PHE A 780 24.60 -54.25 -52.68
CA PHE A 780 25.61 -55.31 -52.66
C PHE A 780 25.06 -56.64 -52.15
N ARG A 781 24.26 -56.64 -51.08
CA ARG A 781 23.58 -57.84 -50.54
C ARG A 781 22.60 -58.46 -51.53
N GLU A 782 21.94 -57.64 -52.34
CA GLU A 782 21.00 -58.08 -53.38
C GLU A 782 21.68 -58.45 -54.71
N GLY A 783 23.01 -58.28 -54.84
CA GLY A 783 23.76 -58.58 -56.06
C GLY A 783 23.63 -57.54 -57.19
N LYS A 784 23.05 -56.37 -56.90
CA LYS A 784 22.83 -55.25 -57.83
C LYS A 784 24.01 -54.28 -57.81
N PHE A 785 25.17 -54.75 -58.29
CA PHE A 785 26.44 -54.03 -58.15
C PHE A 785 26.49 -52.70 -58.92
N GLN A 786 25.86 -52.63 -60.09
CA GLN A 786 25.92 -51.43 -60.93
C GLN A 786 25.22 -50.25 -60.27
N GLU A 787 24.09 -50.49 -59.61
CA GLU A 787 23.36 -49.50 -58.82
C GLU A 787 24.14 -49.04 -57.59
N ALA A 788 24.89 -49.95 -56.97
CA ALA A 788 25.72 -49.62 -55.81
C ALA A 788 26.88 -48.68 -56.18
N PHE A 789 27.55 -48.91 -57.31
CA PHE A 789 28.60 -48.01 -57.82
C PHE A 789 28.02 -46.65 -58.25
N LEU A 790 26.82 -46.61 -58.85
CA LEU A 790 26.15 -45.35 -59.19
C LEU A 790 25.84 -44.49 -57.95
N LEU A 791 25.46 -45.11 -56.83
CA LEU A 791 25.25 -44.40 -55.56
C LEU A 791 26.55 -43.88 -54.95
N HIS A 792 27.66 -44.61 -55.11
CA HIS A 792 28.97 -44.13 -54.71
C HIS A 792 29.41 -42.91 -55.55
N ASP A 793 29.14 -42.89 -56.85
CA ASP A 793 29.44 -41.75 -57.70
C ASP A 793 28.55 -40.53 -57.33
N ASP A 794 27.25 -40.72 -57.07
CA ASP A 794 26.34 -39.66 -56.57
C ASP A 794 26.81 -39.07 -55.22
N MET A 795 27.34 -39.92 -54.33
CA MET A 795 27.93 -39.49 -53.06
C MET A 795 29.12 -38.53 -53.28
N LEU A 796 29.99 -38.84 -54.24
CA LEU A 796 31.14 -38.00 -54.60
C LEU A 796 30.71 -36.70 -55.29
N GLU A 797 29.74 -36.75 -56.20
CA GLU A 797 29.20 -35.58 -56.90
C GLU A 797 28.59 -34.57 -55.92
N LYS A 798 27.96 -35.05 -54.85
CA LYS A 798 27.41 -34.22 -53.76
C LYS A 798 28.45 -33.72 -52.77
N GLY A 799 29.73 -34.03 -52.99
CA GLY A 799 30.86 -33.59 -52.17
C GLY A 799 30.95 -34.29 -50.81
N ILE A 800 30.35 -35.47 -50.67
CA ILE A 800 30.40 -36.29 -49.45
C ILE A 800 31.58 -37.24 -49.57
N ILE A 801 32.51 -37.21 -48.61
CA ILE A 801 33.75 -37.99 -48.64
C ILE A 801 33.47 -39.42 -48.14
N PRO A 802 33.73 -40.48 -48.94
CA PRO A 802 33.64 -41.88 -48.52
C PRO A 802 34.54 -42.21 -47.34
N ASP A 803 34.05 -43.02 -46.41
CA ASP A 803 34.84 -43.53 -45.28
C ASP A 803 35.43 -44.92 -45.59
N GLU A 804 36.28 -45.42 -44.69
CA GLU A 804 36.91 -46.75 -44.82
C GLU A 804 35.84 -47.86 -44.95
N TYR A 805 34.71 -47.70 -44.24
CA TYR A 805 33.58 -48.61 -44.31
C TYR A 805 32.90 -48.63 -45.68
N THR A 806 32.82 -47.48 -46.39
CA THR A 806 32.33 -47.43 -47.78
C THR A 806 33.15 -48.34 -48.69
N TYR A 807 34.48 -48.28 -48.58
CA TYR A 807 35.37 -49.11 -49.40
C TYR A 807 35.35 -50.58 -48.98
N ASP A 808 35.22 -50.88 -47.68
CA ASP A 808 35.05 -52.26 -47.19
C ASP A 808 33.81 -52.94 -47.80
N ILE A 809 32.70 -52.21 -47.91
CA ILE A 809 31.47 -52.68 -48.58
C ILE A 809 31.73 -52.95 -50.07
N LEU A 810 32.41 -52.02 -50.76
CA LEU A 810 32.66 -52.09 -52.21
C LEU A 810 33.70 -53.17 -52.60
N VAL A 811 34.68 -53.44 -51.74
CA VAL A 811 35.77 -54.42 -51.98
C VAL A 811 35.35 -55.85 -51.60
N GLY A 812 34.22 -56.04 -50.92
CA GLY A 812 33.54 -57.33 -50.81
C GLY A 812 34.26 -58.38 -49.97
N THR A 813 34.61 -58.07 -48.71
CA THR A 813 35.10 -59.11 -47.78
C THR A 813 34.00 -59.61 -46.82
N LYS A 814 33.34 -60.69 -47.27
CA LYS A 814 32.45 -61.64 -46.57
C LYS A 814 31.02 -61.19 -46.19
N PRO A 815 29.97 -61.99 -46.53
CA PRO A 815 28.65 -61.84 -45.92
C PRO A 815 28.69 -62.29 -44.45
N PRO A 816 28.01 -61.62 -43.52
CA PRO A 816 27.79 -62.19 -42.20
C PRO A 816 26.92 -63.43 -42.38
N VAL A 817 27.44 -64.57 -41.92
CA VAL A 817 26.69 -65.81 -41.78
C VAL A 817 25.43 -65.50 -40.97
N VAL A 818 24.27 -65.70 -41.59
CA VAL A 818 22.99 -65.77 -40.85
C VAL A 818 23.04 -67.09 -40.09
N ASP A 819 23.48 -67.05 -38.84
CA ASP A 819 23.30 -68.18 -37.95
C ASP A 819 21.82 -68.22 -37.52
N LYS A 820 20.99 -68.89 -38.33
CA LYS A 820 19.66 -69.31 -37.93
C LYS A 820 19.81 -70.44 -36.92
N ARG A 821 20.16 -70.11 -35.66
CA ARG A 821 19.97 -70.94 -34.45
C ARG A 821 20.62 -70.24 -33.25
N GLU A 822 19.87 -69.35 -32.61
CA GLU A 822 19.96 -69.11 -31.17
C GLU A 822 18.72 -68.32 -30.76
N ASN A 823 17.59 -69.03 -30.75
CA ASN A 823 16.37 -68.57 -30.09
C ASN A 823 15.89 -69.72 -29.19
N GLN A 824 16.72 -70.07 -28.21
CA GLN A 824 16.36 -70.91 -27.06
C GLN A 824 17.16 -70.49 -25.82
N GLY A 825 16.59 -69.58 -25.03
CA GLY A 825 16.49 -69.70 -23.57
C GLY A 825 17.68 -69.37 -22.67
N TYR A 826 17.31 -68.86 -21.49
CA TYR A 826 18.08 -68.67 -20.25
C TYR A 826 18.97 -67.41 -20.25
N GLY A 827 18.84 -66.46 -19.33
CA GLY A 827 18.49 -66.57 -17.91
C GLY A 827 19.60 -65.84 -17.16
N LEU A 828 19.26 -64.68 -16.58
CA LEU A 828 20.17 -63.91 -15.72
C LEU A 828 20.68 -64.76 -14.57
N ALA A 829 21.97 -64.63 -14.25
CA ALA A 829 22.43 -64.80 -12.88
C ALA A 829 23.40 -63.67 -12.51
N ALA A 830 23.01 -62.99 -11.42
CA ALA A 830 23.73 -62.05 -10.55
C ALA A 830 24.17 -60.70 -11.12
#